data_AF-A0A0J8RWE5-F1
#
_entry.id   AF-A0A0J8RWE5-F1
#
_cell.length_a   1.000
_cell.length_b   1.000
_cell.length_c   1.000
_cell.angle_alpha   90.00
_cell.angle_beta   90.00
_cell.angle_gamma   90.00
#
_symmetry.space_group_name_H-M   'P 1'
#
loop_
_entity.id
_entity.type
_entity.pdbx_description
1 polymer ?
#
loop_
_entity_poly.entity_id
_entity_poly.type
_entity_poly.pdbx_seq_one_letter_code
_entity_poly.pdbx_strand_id
1 'polypeptide(L)'
;MLSARAKEPGCVGFRNYLELPIAHSSRYIAHTHSDPQHKDIFPGTLSSRPNDPYSYCRPRIMVDRADLLREGPTAWRRLGVRSCSMKAIAERLEKLCGVREDVMCRYQQKSILDNESVTQLNDELFSRFLYPLPRELRDYVPAEPGSLKYQIVVLMQILAVKGAWIDFSLVEWRIRAGQLLWEVPPHLDGDCLDPVPDEGDDGIERKWLLFQILLTGELVLRVDAAVKLGVIAKSKSLLITPQDIYQMNEMRTHQIDWGIISGRRAVENLTFKYSLHEKVEEQPPTAPKSKSSRIKARFSRSKPKVPQTIDSPWHCRLLPRFPMRQLEGLFVFAEALEWPGIEKMKEKLAAKVSNALTDEHSMIMAFDSPLKTTATSHHRLERQDMYRKSLTAKLIHLQVPPDEAEKDMLYLGGWASRSWLSGFIIPGESTNDLLIATLLENDTHALKRLGPIANLYGGFIYQGRSYWSKVCIVGRVLSTFFPRSLCMGWAGCNIMPQDEDGENIINCWVEIASKDNYISRGEARIHQGSKILLESSPLGAEGDLTPRAFSLPIDHQDTECLTTNVCFERLTLSVHGDEGQRGEPGSGIPRKASALVSFKVSQHDSKSELVTFPLTFNVQFISSYTCLPPPGYIAHLCPSASRARSQPSYHRHVHPFVSEDSGGEGDVGETEMLARKLRPSGQPRLPGHPLHTVSYPYRYIPISVLAKMPVLQQLKPRISFMAHPDEFLGFVDPTRRWRRLRRRETYIIDARGGVDKEAYVRAWCSAVGTDAVVARIGRTCLACSIREARAANVPVVLRVGARSCEGGIRASSVSGQPGKAL
;
A
#
# COMPACT_ATOMS: atom_id res chain seq x y z
N MET A 1 0.36 0.61 -5.74
CA MET A 1 0.00 -0.82 -5.53
C MET A 1 0.42 -1.72 -6.68
N LEU A 2 0.00 -1.47 -7.93
CA LEU A 2 0.43 -2.28 -9.08
C LEU A 2 1.95 -2.20 -9.35
N SER A 3 2.61 -1.08 -9.03
CA SER A 3 4.06 -0.93 -9.11
C SER A 3 4.84 -1.75 -8.07
N ALA A 4 4.22 -2.12 -6.94
CA ALA A 4 4.84 -2.94 -5.88
C ALA A 4 4.78 -4.45 -6.18
N ARG A 5 3.97 -4.86 -7.17
CA ARG A 5 3.96 -6.22 -7.70
C ARG A 5 5.20 -6.44 -8.55
N ALA A 6 5.89 -7.52 -8.26
CA ALA A 6 7.12 -7.93 -8.91
C ALA A 6 6.92 -9.36 -9.42
N LYS A 7 7.62 -9.76 -10.48
CA LYS A 7 7.45 -11.10 -11.05
C LYS A 7 8.07 -12.19 -10.16
N GLU A 8 9.14 -11.87 -9.44
CA GLU A 8 9.79 -12.81 -8.54
C GLU A 8 9.25 -12.69 -7.10
N PRO A 9 9.01 -13.82 -6.39
CA PRO A 9 8.53 -13.80 -5.01
C PRO A 9 9.44 -12.97 -4.11
N GLY A 10 8.85 -12.22 -3.17
CA GLY A 10 9.57 -11.37 -2.23
C GLY A 10 10.28 -10.16 -2.84
N CYS A 11 10.21 -9.97 -4.16
CA CYS A 11 10.83 -8.82 -4.83
C CYS A 11 9.86 -7.64 -4.96
N VAL A 12 10.39 -6.44 -5.17
CA VAL A 12 9.64 -5.24 -5.55
C VAL A 12 9.85 -4.92 -7.02
N GLY A 13 8.89 -4.23 -7.64
CA GLY A 13 9.04 -3.74 -9.00
C GLY A 13 10.10 -2.64 -9.08
N PHE A 14 10.80 -2.56 -10.21
CA PHE A 14 11.87 -1.60 -10.45
C PHE A 14 11.46 -0.15 -10.17
N ARG A 15 10.31 0.28 -10.72
CA ARG A 15 9.78 1.64 -10.49
C ARG A 15 9.48 1.90 -9.01
N ASN A 16 8.82 0.94 -8.34
CA ASN A 16 8.51 1.07 -6.92
C ASN A 16 9.78 1.20 -6.08
N TYR A 17 10.83 0.44 -6.38
CA TYR A 17 12.13 0.58 -5.71
C TYR A 17 12.70 2.00 -5.84
N LEU A 18 12.65 2.61 -7.04
CA LEU A 18 13.12 3.98 -7.24
C LEU A 18 12.27 5.03 -6.49
N GLU A 19 10.99 4.73 -6.24
CA GLU A 19 10.05 5.57 -5.49
C GLU A 19 10.18 5.40 -3.96
N LEU A 20 10.75 4.29 -3.46
CA LEU A 20 10.85 3.99 -2.02
C LEU A 20 11.48 5.12 -1.20
N PRO A 21 12.59 5.78 -1.61
CA PRO A 21 13.15 6.88 -0.84
C PRO A 21 12.18 8.05 -0.63
N ILE A 22 11.34 8.33 -1.64
CA ILE A 22 10.31 9.37 -1.56
C ILE A 22 9.18 8.89 -0.66
N ALA A 23 8.65 7.69 -0.91
CA ALA A 23 7.56 7.12 -0.14
C ALA A 23 7.90 6.98 1.36
N HIS A 24 9.14 6.60 1.69
CA HIS A 24 9.64 6.50 3.07
C HIS A 24 9.88 7.87 3.69
N SER A 25 10.40 8.85 2.94
CA SER A 25 10.52 10.24 3.44
C SER A 25 9.15 10.88 3.72
N SER A 26 8.11 10.44 3.00
CA SER A 26 6.71 10.86 3.20
C SER A 26 6.07 10.26 4.45
N ARG A 27 6.62 9.17 5.02
CA ARG A 27 6.07 8.50 6.21
C ARG A 27 6.14 9.38 7.48
N TYR A 28 6.80 10.52 7.44
CA TYR A 28 6.78 11.46 8.55
C TYR A 28 7.15 12.90 8.13
N ILE A 29 6.21 13.61 7.52
CA ILE A 29 6.17 15.09 7.59
C ILE A 29 4.82 15.50 8.18
N ALA A 30 4.42 14.81 9.25
CA ALA A 30 3.38 15.32 10.13
C ALA A 30 4.03 16.49 10.91
N HIS A 31 3.55 17.70 10.65
CA HIS A 31 3.68 18.89 11.51
C HIS A 31 4.86 19.87 11.35
N THR A 32 5.80 19.77 10.40
CA THR A 32 6.97 20.68 10.45
C THR A 32 7.36 21.46 9.20
N HIS A 33 6.90 21.11 7.99
CA HIS A 33 7.27 21.87 6.80
C HIS A 33 6.05 22.33 5.99
N SER A 34 5.97 23.65 5.76
CA SER A 34 5.23 24.22 4.64
C SER A 34 5.72 23.53 3.37
N ASP A 35 4.82 22.92 2.61
CA ASP A 35 5.18 22.47 1.26
C ASP A 35 5.59 23.74 0.51
N PRO A 36 6.86 23.90 0.08
CA PRO A 36 7.32 25.13 -0.55
C PRO A 36 6.55 25.44 -1.85
N GLN A 37 5.87 24.44 -2.42
CA GLN A 37 5.12 24.54 -3.66
C GLN A 37 3.62 24.81 -3.44
N HIS A 38 3.10 24.69 -2.22
CA HIS A 38 1.68 24.96 -1.95
C HIS A 38 1.41 26.46 -2.04
N LYS A 39 0.62 26.85 -3.05
CA LYS A 39 0.12 28.23 -3.16
C LYS A 39 -1.19 28.38 -2.39
N ASP A 40 -1.07 28.92 -1.18
CA ASP A 40 -2.22 29.47 -0.47
C ASP A 40 -2.72 30.70 -1.22
N ILE A 41 -4.02 30.72 -1.53
CA ILE A 41 -4.64 31.84 -2.25
C ILE A 41 -4.97 32.99 -1.30
N PHE A 42 -5.22 32.69 -0.02
CA PHE A 42 -5.54 33.72 0.97
C PHE A 42 -4.26 34.37 1.53
N PRO A 43 -4.22 35.70 1.68
CA PRO A 43 -3.04 36.41 2.18
C PRO A 43 -2.86 36.22 3.70
N GLY A 44 -1.62 36.31 4.16
CA GLY A 44 -1.27 36.15 5.58
C GLY A 44 -1.61 37.35 6.49
N THR A 45 -1.76 38.56 5.94
CA THR A 45 -1.81 39.83 6.70
C THR A 45 -3.22 40.47 6.78
N LEU A 46 -4.29 39.70 6.62
CA LEU A 46 -5.65 40.27 6.70
C LEU A 46 -6.02 40.71 8.11
N SER A 47 -6.60 41.90 8.21
CA SER A 47 -7.19 42.48 9.43
C SER A 47 -8.53 41.82 9.84
N SER A 48 -8.78 40.55 9.51
CA SER A 48 -9.99 39.88 10.01
C SER A 48 -9.85 39.55 11.49
N ARG A 49 -10.97 39.69 12.22
CA ARG A 49 -11.06 39.44 13.66
C ARG A 49 -10.74 37.95 13.91
N PRO A 50 -10.15 37.60 15.07
CA PRO A 50 -9.74 36.23 15.36
C PRO A 50 -10.84 35.17 15.18
N ASN A 51 -12.12 35.55 15.32
CA ASN A 51 -13.28 34.65 15.21
C ASN A 51 -14.04 34.74 13.87
N ASP A 52 -13.51 35.44 12.87
CA ASP A 52 -14.15 35.52 11.56
C ASP A 52 -14.04 34.18 10.81
N PRO A 53 -15.03 33.85 9.96
CA PRO A 53 -14.95 32.68 9.10
C PRO A 53 -13.69 32.70 8.22
N TYR A 54 -13.11 31.53 7.98
CA TYR A 54 -11.89 31.33 7.17
C TYR A 54 -10.60 31.92 7.76
N SER A 55 -10.62 32.36 9.03
CA SER A 55 -9.40 32.80 9.73
C SER A 55 -8.34 31.71 9.86
N TYR A 56 -8.72 30.43 9.85
CA TYR A 56 -7.78 29.29 9.84
C TYR A 56 -7.25 28.91 8.45
N CYS A 57 -7.85 29.42 7.37
CA CYS A 57 -7.40 29.13 6.00
C CYS A 57 -6.20 30.01 5.56
N ARG A 58 -5.55 30.71 6.50
CA ARG A 58 -4.41 31.56 6.21
C ARG A 58 -3.12 30.71 6.11
N PRO A 59 -2.14 31.14 5.29
CA PRO A 59 -0.87 30.48 5.19
C PRO A 59 -0.21 30.33 6.57
N ARG A 60 0.46 29.20 6.79
CA ARG A 60 1.25 28.88 8.01
C ARG A 60 0.46 28.65 9.30
N ILE A 61 -0.87 28.71 9.28
CA ILE A 61 -1.67 28.26 10.43
C ILE A 61 -1.68 26.73 10.45
N MET A 62 -1.37 26.17 11.61
CA MET A 62 -1.52 24.75 11.90
C MET A 62 -2.55 24.61 13.00
N VAL A 63 -3.60 23.83 12.73
CA VAL A 63 -4.69 23.59 13.68
C VAL A 63 -4.43 22.26 14.36
N ASP A 64 -4.51 22.21 15.68
CA ASP A 64 -4.60 20.94 16.39
C ASP A 64 -6.04 20.42 16.30
N ARG A 65 -6.21 19.20 15.76
CA ARG A 65 -7.52 18.58 15.56
C ARG A 65 -8.27 18.39 16.87
N ALA A 66 -7.57 18.01 17.94
CA ALA A 66 -8.21 17.75 19.23
C ALA A 66 -8.77 19.04 19.82
N ASP A 67 -8.00 20.11 19.76
CA ASP A 67 -8.43 21.42 20.23
C ASP A 67 -9.58 21.98 19.37
N LEU A 68 -9.52 21.80 18.05
CA LEU A 68 -10.60 22.17 17.11
C LEU A 68 -11.92 21.49 17.47
N LEU A 69 -11.88 20.19 17.79
CA LEU A 69 -13.07 19.41 18.10
C LEU A 69 -13.61 19.72 19.50
N ARG A 70 -12.74 19.89 20.50
CA ARG A 70 -13.13 20.27 21.87
C ARG A 70 -13.75 21.66 21.95
N GLU A 71 -13.25 22.62 21.18
CA GLU A 71 -13.82 23.98 21.14
C GLU A 71 -15.14 24.04 20.34
N GLY A 72 -15.35 23.08 19.43
CA GLY A 72 -16.62 22.86 18.76
C GLY A 72 -17.01 23.96 17.76
N PRO A 73 -18.30 24.34 17.65
CA PRO A 73 -18.82 25.20 16.57
C PRO A 73 -18.11 26.54 16.37
N THR A 74 -17.54 27.11 17.42
CA THR A 74 -16.82 28.39 17.34
C THR A 74 -15.50 28.24 16.59
N ALA A 75 -14.75 27.17 16.83
CA ALA A 75 -13.54 26.85 16.10
C ALA A 75 -13.84 26.35 14.67
N TRP A 76 -14.92 25.59 14.47
CA TRP A 76 -15.36 25.18 13.12
C TRP A 76 -15.72 26.38 12.25
N ARG A 77 -16.34 27.41 12.84
CA ARG A 77 -16.61 28.67 12.15
C ARG A 77 -15.33 29.31 11.65
N ARG A 78 -14.25 29.32 12.42
CA ARG A 78 -12.93 29.86 11.99
C ARG A 78 -12.34 29.10 10.80
N LEU A 79 -12.67 27.82 10.64
CA LEU A 79 -12.37 27.02 9.45
C LEU A 79 -13.28 27.33 8.24
N GLY A 80 -14.36 28.08 8.45
CA GLY A 80 -15.40 28.33 7.44
C GLY A 80 -16.52 27.28 7.44
N VAL A 81 -16.55 26.37 8.43
CA VAL A 81 -17.51 25.27 8.54
C VAL A 81 -18.68 25.64 9.47
N ARG A 82 -19.90 25.28 9.09
CA ARG A 82 -21.11 25.45 9.91
C ARG A 82 -21.33 24.24 10.81
N SER A 83 -21.97 24.47 11.97
CA SER A 83 -22.49 23.37 12.79
C SER A 83 -23.74 22.80 12.13
N CYS A 84 -23.62 21.58 11.59
CA CYS A 84 -24.68 20.91 10.82
C CYS A 84 -25.29 19.76 11.64
N SER A 85 -26.56 19.44 11.38
CA SER A 85 -27.16 18.23 11.94
C SER A 85 -26.65 16.97 11.21
N MET A 86 -26.64 15.83 11.90
CA MET A 86 -26.31 14.54 11.28
C MET A 86 -27.30 14.17 10.17
N LYS A 87 -28.56 14.56 10.31
CA LYS A 87 -29.56 14.45 9.24
C LYS A 87 -29.11 15.15 7.97
N ALA A 88 -28.65 16.40 8.07
CA ALA A 88 -28.18 17.16 6.92
C ALA A 88 -26.95 16.54 6.25
N ILE A 89 -26.03 15.99 7.03
CA ILE A 89 -24.83 15.32 6.52
C ILE A 89 -25.23 14.03 5.79
N ALA A 90 -26.04 13.17 6.43
CA ALA A 90 -26.46 11.88 5.90
C ALA A 90 -27.27 12.01 4.60
N GLU A 91 -28.29 12.88 4.57
CA GLU A 91 -29.13 13.10 3.38
C GLU A 91 -28.30 13.62 2.19
N ARG A 92 -27.32 14.49 2.45
CA ARG A 92 -26.47 15.00 1.37
C ARG A 92 -25.53 13.92 0.85
N LEU A 93 -24.89 13.17 1.75
CA LEU A 93 -24.05 12.03 1.37
C LEU A 93 -24.84 10.99 0.54
N GLU A 94 -26.06 10.66 0.97
CA GLU A 94 -26.96 9.78 0.22
C GLU A 94 -27.22 10.28 -1.20
N LYS A 95 -27.48 11.58 -1.36
CA LYS A 95 -27.66 12.21 -2.68
C LYS A 95 -26.39 12.12 -3.55
N LEU A 96 -25.22 12.43 -2.99
CA LEU A 96 -23.94 12.31 -3.72
C LEU A 96 -23.67 10.85 -4.16
N CYS A 97 -23.98 9.89 -3.28
CA CYS A 97 -23.94 8.46 -3.54
C CYS A 97 -24.85 8.04 -4.70
N GLY A 98 -26.07 8.58 -4.78
CA GLY A 98 -27.00 8.34 -5.89
C GLY A 98 -26.49 8.90 -7.21
N VAL A 99 -25.94 10.12 -7.22
CA VAL A 99 -25.33 10.72 -8.42
C VAL A 99 -24.17 9.86 -8.92
N ARG A 100 -23.30 9.38 -8.02
CA ARG A 100 -22.15 8.55 -8.40
C ARG A 100 -22.57 7.20 -8.96
N GLU A 101 -23.61 6.59 -8.39
CA GLU A 101 -24.17 5.34 -8.90
C GLU A 101 -24.70 5.49 -10.32
N ASP A 102 -25.45 6.56 -10.59
CA ASP A 102 -25.95 6.89 -11.92
C ASP A 102 -24.82 7.06 -12.95
N VAL A 103 -23.68 7.61 -12.53
CA VAL A 103 -22.46 7.73 -13.36
C VAL A 103 -21.83 6.37 -13.66
N MET A 104 -21.80 5.45 -12.69
CA MET A 104 -21.10 4.16 -12.81
C MET A 104 -21.94 3.10 -13.52
N CYS A 105 -23.23 2.98 -13.19
CA CYS A 105 -24.08 1.87 -13.63
C CYS A 105 -24.71 2.07 -15.01
N ARG A 106 -24.84 3.30 -15.51
CA ARG A 106 -25.60 3.57 -16.75
C ARG A 106 -24.77 3.85 -17.99
N TYR A 107 -23.42 3.85 -17.93
CA TYR A 107 -22.54 4.29 -19.03
C TYR A 107 -22.94 5.62 -19.69
N GLN A 108 -23.75 6.44 -19.00
CA GLN A 108 -24.20 7.73 -19.48
C GLN A 108 -23.18 8.78 -19.07
N GLN A 109 -22.98 9.80 -19.92
CA GLN A 109 -22.19 11.00 -19.60
C GLN A 109 -22.90 11.88 -18.55
N LYS A 110 -23.49 11.27 -17.52
CA LYS A 110 -24.11 11.96 -16.40
C LYS A 110 -23.04 12.61 -15.52
N SER A 111 -23.45 13.70 -14.90
CA SER A 111 -22.70 14.54 -13.99
C SER A 111 -23.64 15.03 -12.88
N ILE A 112 -23.09 15.59 -11.81
CA ILE A 112 -23.91 16.22 -10.77
C ILE A 112 -24.76 17.39 -11.32
N LEU A 113 -24.33 18.02 -12.42
CA LEU A 113 -25.03 19.13 -13.04
C LEU A 113 -26.30 18.74 -13.79
N ASP A 114 -26.50 17.45 -14.04
CA ASP A 114 -27.77 16.93 -14.60
C ASP A 114 -28.87 16.85 -13.54
N ASN A 115 -28.48 16.83 -12.26
CA ASN A 115 -29.40 16.74 -11.12
C ASN A 115 -29.60 18.09 -10.43
N GLU A 116 -28.56 18.93 -10.41
CA GLU A 116 -28.56 20.23 -9.71
C GLU A 116 -27.84 21.30 -10.54
N SER A 117 -28.46 22.47 -10.69
CA SER A 117 -27.79 23.62 -11.31
C SER A 117 -26.59 24.12 -10.50
N VAL A 118 -25.68 24.85 -11.15
CA VAL A 118 -24.49 25.42 -10.50
C VAL A 118 -24.87 26.35 -9.32
N THR A 119 -25.95 27.11 -9.45
CA THR A 119 -26.48 27.99 -8.38
C THR A 119 -27.02 27.19 -7.21
N GLN A 120 -27.81 26.14 -7.46
CA GLN A 120 -28.28 25.24 -6.40
C GLN A 120 -27.13 24.58 -5.64
N LEU A 121 -26.07 24.14 -6.34
CA LEU A 121 -24.86 23.60 -5.70
C LEU A 121 -24.12 24.64 -4.85
N ASN A 122 -24.12 25.91 -5.28
CA ASN A 122 -23.54 27.01 -4.52
C ASN A 122 -24.33 27.27 -3.24
N ASP A 123 -25.64 27.44 -3.37
CA ASP A 123 -26.55 27.78 -2.29
C ASP A 123 -26.55 26.69 -1.23
N GLU A 124 -26.64 25.42 -1.64
CA GLU A 124 -26.59 24.27 -0.73
C GLU A 124 -25.26 24.24 0.04
N LEU A 125 -24.13 24.45 -0.64
CA LEU A 125 -22.81 24.44 -0.01
C LEU A 125 -22.66 25.56 1.03
N PHE A 126 -22.92 26.81 0.65
CA PHE A 126 -22.60 28.00 1.45
C PHE A 126 -23.72 28.44 2.40
N SER A 127 -24.90 27.84 2.29
CA SER A 127 -26.00 28.05 3.23
C SER A 127 -26.07 26.94 4.28
N ARG A 128 -25.79 25.68 3.90
CA ARG A 128 -25.97 24.53 4.78
C ARG A 128 -24.67 24.07 5.45
N PHE A 129 -23.56 23.96 4.71
CA PHE A 129 -22.34 23.29 5.20
C PHE A 129 -21.19 24.26 5.51
N LEU A 130 -20.98 25.26 4.68
CA LEU A 130 -19.90 26.24 4.78
C LEU A 130 -20.47 27.65 4.97
N TYR A 131 -19.72 28.55 5.60
CA TYR A 131 -20.06 29.98 5.62
C TYR A 131 -19.73 30.62 4.26
N PRO A 132 -20.47 31.61 3.76
CA PRO A 132 -20.06 32.34 2.57
C PRO A 132 -18.73 33.06 2.82
N LEU A 133 -17.90 33.15 1.79
CA LEU A 133 -16.62 33.86 1.88
C LEU A 133 -16.86 35.35 2.20
N PRO A 134 -16.17 35.92 3.21
CA PRO A 134 -16.11 37.36 3.46
C PRO A 134 -15.72 38.12 2.20
N ARG A 135 -16.21 39.35 2.04
CA ARG A 135 -16.00 40.14 0.80
C ARG A 135 -14.51 40.32 0.51
N GLU A 136 -13.72 40.51 1.56
CA GLU A 136 -12.27 40.71 1.53
C GLU A 136 -11.52 39.50 0.96
N LEU A 137 -12.09 38.29 1.05
CA LEU A 137 -11.47 37.06 0.54
C LEU A 137 -11.91 36.71 -0.87
N ARG A 138 -13.01 37.29 -1.37
CA ARG A 138 -13.57 36.94 -2.70
C ARG A 138 -12.64 37.30 -3.83
N ASP A 139 -11.97 38.45 -3.71
CA ASP A 139 -11.11 39.00 -4.76
C ASP A 139 -9.83 38.18 -4.98
N TYR A 140 -9.46 37.34 -3.99
CA TYR A 140 -8.30 36.45 -4.10
C TYR A 140 -8.62 35.17 -4.87
N VAL A 141 -9.88 34.74 -4.90
CA VAL A 141 -10.27 33.52 -5.63
C VAL A 141 -10.29 33.84 -7.13
N PRO A 142 -9.50 33.15 -7.98
CA PRO A 142 -9.41 33.46 -9.41
C PRO A 142 -10.61 32.90 -10.19
N ALA A 143 -11.84 33.14 -9.73
CA ALA A 143 -13.08 32.63 -10.32
C ALA A 143 -14.26 33.52 -9.98
N GLU A 144 -15.25 33.62 -10.87
CA GLU A 144 -16.47 34.38 -10.60
C GLU A 144 -17.22 33.83 -9.38
N PRO A 145 -17.65 34.68 -8.43
CA PRO A 145 -18.44 34.25 -7.28
C PRO A 145 -19.67 33.47 -7.71
N GLY A 146 -19.90 32.30 -7.11
CA GLY A 146 -21.01 31.43 -7.47
C GLY A 146 -20.67 30.36 -8.52
N SER A 147 -19.66 30.59 -9.36
CA SER A 147 -19.25 29.64 -10.40
C SER A 147 -18.79 28.29 -9.82
N LEU A 148 -18.84 27.24 -10.64
CA LEU A 148 -18.35 25.91 -10.23
C LEU A 148 -16.86 25.95 -9.86
N LYS A 149 -16.04 26.72 -10.61
CA LYS A 149 -14.62 26.91 -10.30
C LYS A 149 -14.43 27.53 -8.93
N TYR A 150 -15.20 28.59 -8.60
CA TYR A 150 -15.16 29.23 -7.29
C TYR A 150 -15.47 28.24 -6.16
N GLN A 151 -16.50 27.41 -6.35
CA GLN A 151 -16.88 26.37 -5.40
C GLN A 151 -15.77 25.33 -5.18
N ILE A 152 -15.12 24.88 -6.26
CA ILE A 152 -14.00 23.93 -6.20
C ILE A 152 -12.81 24.53 -5.45
N VAL A 153 -12.42 25.77 -5.80
CA VAL A 153 -11.27 26.45 -5.17
C VAL A 153 -11.48 26.61 -3.67
N VAL A 154 -12.67 27.04 -3.24
CA VAL A 154 -12.97 27.21 -1.81
C VAL A 154 -12.96 25.88 -1.06
N LEU A 155 -13.51 24.80 -1.64
CA LEU A 155 -13.44 23.46 -1.06
C LEU A 155 -11.99 23.00 -0.89
N MET A 156 -11.14 23.19 -1.90
CA MET A 156 -9.72 22.84 -1.83
C MET A 156 -9.01 23.61 -0.72
N GLN A 157 -9.26 24.93 -0.57
CA GLN A 157 -8.65 25.74 0.47
C GLN A 157 -9.04 25.28 1.89
N ILE A 158 -10.31 24.95 2.12
CA ILE A 158 -10.77 24.45 3.42
C ILE A 158 -10.16 23.08 3.71
N LEU A 159 -10.18 22.16 2.74
CA LEU A 159 -9.63 20.80 2.88
C LEU A 159 -8.10 20.78 3.00
N ALA A 160 -7.41 21.84 2.57
CA ALA A 160 -5.96 22.00 2.69
C ALA A 160 -5.48 22.44 4.08
N VAL A 161 -6.38 22.90 4.97
CA VAL A 161 -5.98 23.38 6.30
C VAL A 161 -5.31 22.27 7.09
N LYS A 162 -4.04 22.49 7.43
CA LYS A 162 -3.17 21.48 8.06
C LYS A 162 -3.63 21.20 9.48
N GLY A 163 -3.81 19.91 9.78
CA GLY A 163 -4.19 19.41 11.10
C GLY A 163 -5.67 19.59 11.46
N ALA A 164 -6.48 20.26 10.64
CA ALA A 164 -7.92 20.36 10.86
C ALA A 164 -8.69 19.06 10.50
N TRP A 165 -8.16 18.28 9.56
CA TRP A 165 -8.80 17.09 9.00
C TRP A 165 -7.99 15.83 9.30
N ILE A 166 -8.60 14.65 9.18
CA ILE A 166 -7.88 13.39 9.24
C ILE A 166 -7.01 13.27 7.99
N ASP A 167 -5.71 13.21 8.19
CA ASP A 167 -4.74 13.21 7.09
C ASP A 167 -4.51 11.80 6.54
N PHE A 168 -5.26 11.45 5.50
CA PHE A 168 -5.11 10.18 4.78
C PHE A 168 -3.83 10.08 3.94
N SER A 169 -2.98 11.11 3.90
CA SER A 169 -1.61 10.96 3.39
C SER A 169 -0.77 10.03 4.27
N LEU A 170 -1.10 9.95 5.56
CA LEU A 170 -0.51 9.04 6.53
C LEU A 170 -1.13 7.65 6.43
N VAL A 171 -0.29 6.61 6.36
CA VAL A 171 -0.74 5.21 6.23
C VAL A 171 -1.50 4.78 7.49
N GLU A 172 -1.10 5.32 8.63
CA GLU A 172 -1.62 5.10 9.97
C GLU A 172 -3.09 5.50 10.05
N TRP A 173 -3.46 6.64 9.46
CA TRP A 173 -4.86 7.06 9.37
C TRP A 173 -5.65 6.32 8.30
N ARG A 174 -5.00 5.88 7.21
CA ARG A 174 -5.69 5.08 6.18
C ARG A 174 -6.18 3.73 6.68
N ILE A 175 -5.43 3.07 7.56
CA ILE A 175 -5.88 1.82 8.17
C ILE A 175 -6.94 2.06 9.25
N ARG A 176 -6.82 3.13 10.05
CA ARG A 176 -7.74 3.43 11.17
C ARG A 176 -9.00 4.19 10.80
N ALA A 177 -9.22 4.51 9.52
CA ALA A 177 -10.42 5.22 9.09
C ALA A 177 -11.70 4.51 9.56
N GLY A 178 -11.72 3.18 9.50
CA GLY A 178 -12.84 2.37 9.98
C GLY A 178 -13.01 2.34 11.50
N GLN A 179 -11.93 2.52 12.24
CA GLN A 179 -11.98 2.61 13.69
C GLN A 179 -12.91 3.77 14.11
N LEU A 180 -12.74 4.94 13.50
CA LEU A 180 -13.61 6.11 13.73
C LEU A 180 -15.04 5.93 13.19
N LEU A 181 -15.23 5.07 12.18
CA LEU A 181 -16.53 4.85 11.54
C LEU A 181 -17.36 3.72 12.15
N TRP A 182 -16.79 2.85 13.00
CA TRP A 182 -17.54 1.69 13.52
C TRP A 182 -17.29 1.41 15.00
N GLU A 183 -16.17 1.85 15.58
CA GLU A 183 -15.86 1.66 17.00
C GLU A 183 -16.33 2.88 17.82
N VAL A 184 -17.03 2.64 18.91
CA VAL A 184 -17.44 3.67 19.87
C VAL A 184 -16.27 3.99 20.80
N PRO A 185 -15.95 5.27 21.05
CA PRO A 185 -14.96 5.65 22.05
C PRO A 185 -15.28 5.07 23.44
N PRO A 186 -14.26 4.78 24.29
CA PRO A 186 -12.84 5.00 24.07
C PRO A 186 -12.19 3.94 23.16
N HIS A 187 -11.31 4.39 22.27
CA HIS A 187 -10.50 3.53 21.42
C HIS A 187 -9.31 2.95 22.20
N LEU A 188 -9.00 1.67 22.01
CA LEU A 188 -7.88 1.00 22.69
C LEU A 188 -6.50 1.35 22.13
N ASP A 189 -6.45 1.95 20.95
CA ASP A 189 -5.24 2.36 20.28
C ASP A 189 -5.50 3.52 19.30
N GLY A 190 -4.41 4.11 18.80
CA GLY A 190 -4.47 5.23 17.85
C GLY A 190 -4.47 6.61 18.51
N ASP A 191 -4.43 7.64 17.66
CA ASP A 191 -4.46 9.05 18.05
C ASP A 191 -5.89 9.61 18.02
N CYS A 192 -6.80 8.91 18.68
CA CYS A 192 -8.21 9.31 18.80
C CYS A 192 -8.42 10.12 20.09
N LEU A 193 -9.49 10.89 20.15
CA LEU A 193 -9.86 11.67 21.32
C LEU A 193 -10.33 10.76 22.46
N ASP A 194 -9.75 10.97 23.64
CA ASP A 194 -10.29 10.38 24.86
C ASP A 194 -11.64 11.04 25.18
N PRO A 195 -12.66 10.26 25.58
CA PRO A 195 -13.96 10.81 25.96
C PRO A 195 -13.82 11.71 27.19
N VAL A 196 -14.51 12.85 27.17
CA VAL A 196 -14.56 13.76 28.34
C VAL A 196 -15.48 13.13 29.40
N PRO A 197 -15.03 12.94 30.65
CA PRO A 197 -15.91 12.48 31.72
C PRO A 197 -17.09 13.44 31.87
N ASP A 198 -18.31 12.92 31.94
CA ASP A 198 -19.60 13.63 32.12
C ASP A 198 -20.21 14.37 30.92
N GLU A 199 -19.51 14.53 29.80
CA GLU A 199 -20.12 14.92 28.52
C GLU A 199 -20.24 13.68 27.64
N GLY A 200 -21.47 13.20 27.42
CA GLY A 200 -21.76 11.99 26.63
C GLY A 200 -21.48 12.15 25.13
N ASP A 201 -20.31 12.68 24.76
CA ASP A 201 -19.85 12.81 23.39
C ASP A 201 -19.42 11.43 22.87
N ASP A 202 -20.41 10.73 22.31
CA ASP A 202 -20.31 9.35 21.85
C ASP A 202 -19.68 9.21 20.45
N GLY A 203 -19.23 10.29 19.81
CA GLY A 203 -18.63 10.18 18.47
C GLY A 203 -18.36 11.47 17.68
N ILE A 204 -17.91 12.56 18.31
CA ILE A 204 -17.58 13.78 17.55
C ILE A 204 -16.57 13.56 16.42
N GLU A 205 -15.57 12.70 16.61
CA GLU A 205 -14.60 12.35 15.56
C GLU A 205 -15.25 11.61 14.40
N ARG A 206 -16.23 10.73 14.67
CA ARG A 206 -17.05 10.08 13.65
C ARG A 206 -17.81 11.13 12.84
N LYS A 207 -18.50 12.07 13.52
CA LYS A 207 -19.22 13.17 12.86
C LYS A 207 -18.28 14.01 12.00
N TRP A 208 -17.08 14.32 12.49
CA TRP A 208 -16.09 15.10 11.77
C TRP A 208 -15.57 14.36 10.53
N LEU A 209 -15.29 13.06 10.63
CA LEU A 209 -14.89 12.24 9.48
C LEU A 209 -16.01 12.14 8.44
N LEU A 210 -17.26 11.95 8.84
CA LEU A 210 -18.41 11.96 7.94
C LEU A 210 -18.55 13.31 7.23
N PHE A 211 -18.29 14.41 7.93
CA PHE A 211 -18.26 15.75 7.33
C PHE A 211 -17.10 15.89 6.31
N GLN A 212 -15.91 15.39 6.63
CA GLN A 212 -14.78 15.36 5.70
C GLN A 212 -15.10 14.52 4.45
N ILE A 213 -15.77 13.38 4.60
CA ILE A 213 -16.25 12.54 3.49
C ILE A 213 -17.27 13.31 2.64
N LEU A 214 -18.17 14.09 3.25
CA LEU A 214 -19.12 14.94 2.54
C LEU A 214 -18.41 16.00 1.70
N LEU A 215 -17.50 16.77 2.31
CA LEU A 215 -16.78 17.84 1.60
C LEU A 215 -15.89 17.29 0.47
N THR A 216 -15.23 16.15 0.69
CA THR A 216 -14.42 15.49 -0.34
C THR A 216 -15.30 14.88 -1.43
N GLY A 217 -16.47 14.34 -1.10
CA GLY A 217 -17.47 13.88 -2.06
C GLY A 217 -18.00 15.01 -2.96
N GLU A 218 -18.31 16.18 -2.38
CA GLU A 218 -18.64 17.40 -3.13
C GLU A 218 -17.53 17.79 -4.08
N LEU A 219 -16.28 17.84 -3.60
CA LEU A 219 -15.12 18.17 -4.42
C LEU A 219 -14.98 17.18 -5.59
N VAL A 220 -15.07 15.88 -5.33
CA VAL A 220 -14.94 14.82 -6.36
C VAL A 220 -15.98 14.99 -7.46
N LEU A 221 -17.26 15.15 -7.11
CA LEU A 221 -18.34 15.22 -8.11
C LEU A 221 -18.34 16.54 -8.88
N ARG A 222 -17.93 17.65 -8.25
CA ARG A 222 -17.78 18.95 -8.93
C ARG A 222 -16.59 18.95 -9.89
N VAL A 223 -15.46 18.36 -9.49
CA VAL A 223 -14.30 18.19 -10.37
C VAL A 223 -14.62 17.22 -11.52
N ASP A 224 -15.37 16.14 -11.28
CA ASP A 224 -15.81 15.22 -12.33
C ASP A 224 -16.71 15.94 -13.36
N ALA A 225 -17.67 16.75 -12.91
CA ALA A 225 -18.49 17.57 -13.80
C ALA A 225 -17.66 18.61 -14.57
N ALA A 226 -16.71 19.26 -13.91
CA ALA A 226 -15.78 20.21 -14.51
C ALA A 226 -14.98 19.56 -15.66
N VAL A 227 -14.40 18.38 -15.43
CA VAL A 227 -13.64 17.66 -16.45
C VAL A 227 -14.54 17.17 -17.58
N LYS A 228 -15.67 16.51 -17.26
CA LYS A 228 -16.57 15.95 -18.27
C LYS A 228 -17.21 17.02 -19.15
N LEU A 229 -17.81 18.04 -18.55
CA LEU A 229 -18.61 19.02 -19.27
C LEU A 229 -17.75 20.16 -19.82
N GLY A 230 -16.76 20.61 -19.07
CA GLY A 230 -15.90 21.73 -19.49
C GLY A 230 -14.76 21.31 -20.42
N VAL A 231 -14.03 20.25 -20.08
CA VAL A 231 -12.82 19.85 -20.83
C VAL A 231 -13.15 18.89 -21.96
N ILE A 232 -13.92 17.84 -21.70
CA ILE A 232 -14.22 16.79 -22.69
C ILE A 232 -15.34 17.24 -23.63
N ALA A 233 -16.51 17.63 -23.10
CA ALA A 233 -17.67 18.01 -23.90
C ALA A 233 -17.63 19.46 -24.42
N LYS A 234 -16.71 20.31 -23.91
CA LYS A 234 -16.55 21.73 -24.27
C LYS A 234 -17.87 22.52 -24.24
N SER A 235 -18.65 22.32 -23.17
CA SER A 235 -19.92 23.03 -22.99
C SER A 235 -19.69 24.55 -22.97
N LYS A 236 -20.54 25.29 -23.71
CA LYS A 236 -20.53 26.76 -23.69
C LYS A 236 -20.95 27.34 -22.33
N SER A 237 -21.66 26.56 -21.51
CA SER A 237 -22.13 26.99 -20.18
C SER A 237 -21.10 26.82 -19.07
N LEU A 238 -20.05 26.02 -19.30
CA LEU A 238 -19.02 25.72 -18.31
C LEU A 238 -17.63 25.86 -18.92
N LEU A 239 -17.14 27.10 -18.99
CA LEU A 239 -15.82 27.39 -19.53
C LEU A 239 -14.73 27.04 -18.51
N ILE A 240 -13.94 26.01 -18.82
CA ILE A 240 -12.73 25.65 -18.06
C ILE A 240 -11.55 25.74 -19.01
N THR A 241 -10.67 26.71 -18.76
CA THR A 241 -9.48 26.96 -19.54
C THR A 241 -8.31 26.07 -19.07
N PRO A 242 -7.30 25.81 -19.90
CA PRO A 242 -6.06 25.16 -19.46
C PRO A 242 -5.40 25.86 -18.27
N GLN A 243 -5.46 27.20 -18.23
CA GLN A 243 -4.93 27.99 -17.12
C GLN A 243 -5.64 27.68 -15.80
N ASP A 244 -6.95 27.45 -15.85
CA ASP A 244 -7.72 27.05 -14.67
C ASP A 244 -7.29 25.69 -14.14
N ILE A 245 -6.97 24.75 -15.05
CA ILE A 245 -6.44 23.43 -14.69
C ILE A 245 -5.07 23.56 -14.03
N TYR A 246 -4.18 24.41 -14.56
CA TYR A 246 -2.88 24.68 -13.92
C TYR A 246 -3.05 25.27 -12.53
N GLN A 247 -3.90 26.29 -12.37
CA GLN A 247 -4.18 26.90 -11.06
C GLN A 247 -4.76 25.90 -10.05
N MET A 248 -5.71 25.05 -10.46
CA MET A 248 -6.25 24.01 -9.60
C MET A 248 -5.17 22.98 -9.21
N ASN A 249 -4.28 22.61 -10.12
CA ASN A 249 -3.19 21.68 -9.80
C ASN A 249 -2.15 22.28 -8.84
N GLU A 250 -1.88 23.59 -8.89
CA GLU A 250 -0.95 24.27 -7.97
C GLU A 250 -1.45 24.31 -6.51
N MET A 251 -2.76 24.16 -6.28
CA MET A 251 -3.34 24.09 -4.93
C MET A 251 -3.39 22.68 -4.35
N ARG A 252 -3.02 21.64 -5.12
CA ARG A 252 -3.12 20.27 -4.64
C ARG A 252 -2.04 20.00 -3.60
N THR A 253 -2.45 19.39 -2.49
CA THR A 253 -1.56 18.84 -1.47
C THR A 253 -1.75 17.34 -1.41
N HIS A 254 -0.82 16.62 -0.78
CA HIS A 254 -1.03 15.20 -0.48
C HIS A 254 -2.33 14.95 0.31
N GLN A 255 -2.68 15.84 1.25
CA GLN A 255 -3.92 15.75 2.02
C GLN A 255 -5.16 15.85 1.11
N ILE A 256 -5.19 16.81 0.17
CA ILE A 256 -6.29 16.93 -0.80
C ILE A 256 -6.34 15.70 -1.72
N ASP A 257 -5.20 15.28 -2.25
CA ASP A 257 -5.12 14.15 -3.18
C ASP A 257 -5.65 12.87 -2.55
N TRP A 258 -5.22 12.56 -1.33
CA TRP A 258 -5.73 11.43 -0.57
C TRP A 258 -7.18 11.61 -0.13
N GLY A 259 -7.61 12.84 0.16
CA GLY A 259 -9.01 13.19 0.42
C GLY A 259 -9.93 12.93 -0.78
N ILE A 260 -9.50 13.26 -1.99
CA ILE A 260 -10.21 12.96 -3.24
C ILE A 260 -10.32 11.44 -3.43
N ILE A 261 -9.25 10.70 -3.17
CA ILE A 261 -9.23 9.23 -3.24
C ILE A 261 -10.20 8.62 -2.22
N SER A 262 -10.15 9.06 -0.96
CA SER A 262 -11.01 8.54 0.11
C SER A 262 -12.48 8.88 -0.12
N GLY A 263 -12.78 10.13 -0.50
CA GLY A 263 -14.14 10.58 -0.83
C GLY A 263 -14.72 9.79 -1.99
N ARG A 264 -13.94 9.55 -3.06
CA ARG A 264 -14.36 8.68 -4.16
C ARG A 264 -14.66 7.25 -3.69
N ARG A 265 -13.81 6.66 -2.84
CA ARG A 265 -14.02 5.30 -2.31
C ARG A 265 -15.26 5.20 -1.44
N ALA A 266 -15.52 6.19 -0.59
CA ALA A 266 -16.73 6.25 0.22
C ALA A 266 -17.99 6.27 -0.65
N VAL A 267 -18.07 7.23 -1.60
CA VAL A 267 -19.26 7.41 -2.45
C VAL A 267 -19.47 6.24 -3.44
N GLU A 268 -18.41 5.50 -3.77
CA GLU A 268 -18.48 4.29 -4.62
C GLU A 268 -18.93 3.03 -3.88
N ASN A 269 -18.56 2.85 -2.61
CA ASN A 269 -18.72 1.56 -1.91
C ASN A 269 -19.69 1.61 -0.73
N LEU A 270 -19.99 2.79 -0.20
CA LEU A 270 -20.90 2.98 0.93
C LEU A 270 -22.22 3.61 0.50
N THR A 271 -23.26 3.27 1.25
CA THR A 271 -24.56 3.94 1.24
C THR A 271 -24.80 4.56 2.61
N PHE A 272 -25.20 5.82 2.62
CA PHE A 272 -25.48 6.57 3.84
C PHE A 272 -26.98 6.72 4.00
N LYS A 273 -27.50 6.45 5.21
CA LYS A 273 -28.92 6.64 5.53
C LYS A 273 -29.07 7.31 6.88
N TYR A 274 -30.04 8.21 7.00
CA TYR A 274 -30.41 8.78 8.29
C TYR A 274 -31.46 7.93 8.98
N SER A 275 -31.23 7.53 10.24
CA SER A 275 -32.22 6.82 11.06
C SER A 275 -32.15 7.29 12.51
N LEU A 276 -33.32 7.52 13.13
CA LEU A 276 -33.43 7.72 14.57
C LEU A 276 -33.38 6.35 15.24
N HIS A 277 -32.49 6.15 16.21
CA HIS A 277 -32.44 4.91 16.99
C HIS A 277 -33.77 4.78 17.77
N GLU A 278 -34.60 3.78 17.47
CA GLU A 278 -35.60 3.33 18.44
C GLU A 278 -34.83 2.70 19.60
N LYS A 279 -35.02 3.23 20.81
CA LYS A 279 -34.53 2.57 22.02
C LYS A 279 -35.22 1.22 22.10
N VAL A 280 -34.48 0.14 21.90
CA VAL A 280 -34.89 -1.17 22.43
C VAL A 280 -34.93 -1.00 23.94
N GLU A 281 -36.11 -1.07 24.54
CA GLU A 281 -36.27 -1.12 25.99
C GLU A 281 -35.55 -2.37 26.50
N GLU A 282 -34.30 -2.22 26.95
CA GLU A 282 -33.77 -3.13 27.96
C GLU A 282 -34.66 -2.96 29.19
N GLN A 283 -35.51 -3.95 29.45
CA GLN A 283 -36.23 -4.05 30.72
C GLN A 283 -35.18 -3.97 31.84
N PRO A 284 -35.30 -3.01 32.77
CA PRO A 284 -34.34 -2.92 33.85
C PRO A 284 -34.40 -4.21 34.68
N PRO A 285 -33.26 -4.80 35.08
CA PRO A 285 -33.28 -5.89 36.04
C PRO A 285 -33.96 -5.40 37.32
N THR A 286 -34.89 -6.20 37.82
CA THR A 286 -35.62 -5.97 39.07
C THR A 286 -34.64 -5.90 40.24
N ALA A 287 -34.17 -4.69 40.56
CA ALA A 287 -33.40 -4.45 41.78
C ALA A 287 -34.33 -4.46 43.02
N PRO A 288 -33.92 -5.08 44.14
CA PRO A 288 -34.73 -5.16 45.34
C PRO A 288 -34.82 -3.79 46.04
N LYS A 289 -36.02 -3.48 46.53
CA LYS A 289 -36.36 -2.25 47.22
C LYS A 289 -35.50 -2.05 48.48
N SER A 290 -34.58 -1.10 48.46
CA SER A 290 -33.96 -0.53 49.66
C SER A 290 -34.60 0.83 49.97
N LYS A 291 -35.20 0.94 51.15
CA LYS A 291 -35.74 2.18 51.70
C LYS A 291 -34.61 2.91 52.42
N SER A 292 -34.32 4.16 52.06
CA SER A 292 -34.24 5.26 53.04
C SER A 292 -33.91 6.61 52.40
N SER A 293 -34.38 7.64 53.11
CA SER A 293 -33.88 9.02 53.10
C SER A 293 -34.35 9.96 51.98
N ARG A 294 -35.48 10.60 52.28
CA ARG A 294 -35.84 11.93 51.77
C ARG A 294 -35.01 13.00 52.47
N ILE A 295 -34.93 14.16 51.80
CA ILE A 295 -34.68 15.53 52.32
C ILE A 295 -33.23 16.03 52.14
N LYS A 296 -33.00 16.83 51.09
CA LYS A 296 -32.64 18.27 51.18
C LYS A 296 -32.50 18.90 49.79
N ALA A 297 -32.71 20.22 49.77
CA ALA A 297 -32.44 21.20 48.70
C ALA A 297 -33.49 21.38 47.59
N ARG A 298 -34.63 21.95 48.00
CA ARG A 298 -35.34 22.97 47.23
C ARG A 298 -34.40 24.17 47.05
N PHE A 299 -34.07 24.54 45.81
CA PHE A 299 -33.81 25.89 45.27
C PHE A 299 -33.00 25.77 43.98
N SER A 300 -33.69 25.52 42.87
CA SER A 300 -33.22 25.94 41.54
C SER A 300 -34.43 26.06 40.63
N ARG A 301 -34.73 27.28 40.21
CA ARG A 301 -35.65 27.55 39.10
C ARG A 301 -34.95 27.10 37.82
N SER A 302 -35.05 25.82 37.49
CA SER A 302 -34.68 25.34 36.16
C SER A 302 -35.71 25.87 35.16
N LYS A 303 -35.24 26.64 34.18
CA LYS A 303 -35.97 26.88 32.94
C LYS A 303 -36.38 25.51 32.36
N PRO A 304 -37.58 25.35 31.77
CA PRO A 304 -37.91 24.10 31.12
C PRO A 304 -36.85 23.85 30.04
N LYS A 305 -36.00 22.83 30.24
CA LYS A 305 -35.15 22.31 29.17
C LYS A 305 -36.11 21.82 28.09
N VAL A 306 -36.22 22.59 27.01
CA VAL A 306 -36.72 22.08 25.74
C VAL A 306 -35.98 20.76 25.50
N PRO A 307 -36.66 19.64 25.22
CA PRO A 307 -35.98 18.39 24.94
C PRO A 307 -35.12 18.62 23.69
N GLN A 308 -33.81 18.82 23.90
CA GLN A 308 -32.85 18.85 22.82
C GLN A 308 -32.87 17.46 22.20
N THR A 309 -33.41 17.36 21.00
CA THR A 309 -33.23 16.20 20.13
C THR A 309 -31.73 15.94 20.03
N ILE A 310 -31.27 14.84 20.64
CA ILE A 310 -29.86 14.47 20.67
C ILE A 310 -29.48 14.10 19.23
N ASP A 311 -28.76 14.97 18.52
CA ASP A 311 -28.26 14.75 17.15
C ASP A 311 -27.01 13.86 17.20
N SER A 312 -27.20 12.57 17.53
CA SER A 312 -26.09 11.61 17.68
C SER A 312 -25.41 11.30 16.33
N PRO A 313 -24.05 11.27 16.28
CA PRO A 313 -23.27 10.82 15.11
C PRO A 313 -23.68 9.44 14.57
N TRP A 314 -24.24 8.58 15.42
CA TRP A 314 -24.65 7.21 15.09
C TRP A 314 -26.00 7.14 14.37
N HIS A 315 -26.72 8.26 14.22
CA HIS A 315 -27.92 8.33 13.37
C HIS A 315 -27.61 8.25 11.87
N CYS A 316 -26.35 8.46 11.47
CA CYS A 316 -25.90 8.20 10.11
C CYS A 316 -25.43 6.75 9.98
N ARG A 317 -26.25 5.93 9.31
CA ARG A 317 -26.01 4.52 8.99
C ARG A 317 -25.09 4.38 7.79
N LEU A 318 -24.10 3.49 7.86
CA LEU A 318 -23.16 3.17 6.79
C LEU A 318 -23.37 1.73 6.35
N LEU A 319 -23.95 1.54 5.16
CA LEU A 319 -24.21 0.23 4.59
C LEU A 319 -23.29 -0.06 3.39
N PRO A 320 -22.84 -1.31 3.23
CA PRO A 320 -21.97 -1.70 2.13
C PRO A 320 -22.77 -1.89 0.83
N ARG A 321 -22.18 -1.53 -0.31
CA ARG A 321 -22.78 -1.76 -1.64
C ARG A 321 -22.43 -3.12 -2.25
N PHE A 322 -21.18 -3.55 -2.06
CA PHE A 322 -20.64 -4.76 -2.70
C PHE A 322 -19.96 -5.73 -1.72
N PRO A 323 -20.64 -6.15 -0.63
CA PRO A 323 -20.01 -6.98 0.40
C PRO A 323 -19.56 -8.35 -0.11
N MET A 324 -20.31 -8.98 -1.02
CA MET A 324 -19.93 -10.27 -1.62
C MET A 324 -18.62 -10.20 -2.41
N ARG A 325 -18.39 -9.10 -3.16
CA ARG A 325 -17.13 -8.88 -3.88
C ARG A 325 -15.94 -8.79 -2.91
N GLN A 326 -16.13 -8.18 -1.75
CA GLN A 326 -15.08 -8.09 -0.72
C GLN A 326 -14.84 -9.44 -0.06
N LEU A 327 -15.90 -10.22 0.18
CA LEU A 327 -15.81 -11.57 0.72
C LEU A 327 -15.02 -12.50 -0.22
N GLU A 328 -15.32 -12.48 -1.52
CA GLU A 328 -14.57 -13.24 -2.53
C GLU A 328 -13.08 -12.87 -2.53
N GLY A 329 -12.77 -11.57 -2.47
CA GLY A 329 -11.39 -11.08 -2.37
C GLY A 329 -10.66 -11.60 -1.11
N LEU A 330 -11.37 -11.69 0.03
CA LEU A 330 -10.83 -12.25 1.26
C LEU A 330 -10.57 -13.76 1.12
N PHE A 331 -11.46 -14.51 0.46
CA PHE A 331 -11.28 -15.94 0.23
C PHE A 331 -10.09 -16.24 -0.66
N VAL A 332 -9.93 -15.52 -1.78
CA VAL A 332 -8.75 -15.65 -2.66
C VAL A 332 -7.46 -15.34 -1.87
N PHE A 333 -7.49 -14.35 -0.99
CA PHE A 333 -6.35 -14.04 -0.12
C PHE A 333 -6.04 -15.17 0.87
N ALA A 334 -7.04 -15.69 1.57
CA ALA A 334 -6.87 -16.78 2.53
C ALA A 334 -6.39 -18.07 1.86
N GLU A 335 -6.94 -18.41 0.68
CA GLU A 335 -6.53 -19.56 -0.12
C GLU A 335 -5.08 -19.45 -0.55
N ALA A 336 -4.70 -18.28 -1.07
CA ALA A 336 -3.33 -18.03 -1.47
C ALA A 336 -2.38 -18.12 -0.29
N LEU A 337 -2.75 -17.70 0.92
CA LEU A 337 -1.94 -17.91 2.10
C LEU A 337 -1.96 -19.35 2.63
N GLU A 338 -2.77 -20.24 2.05
CA GLU A 338 -3.03 -21.60 2.52
C GLU A 338 -3.48 -21.61 4.00
N TRP A 339 -4.39 -20.69 4.35
CA TRP A 339 -4.82 -20.49 5.74
C TRP A 339 -5.34 -21.78 6.38
N PRO A 340 -5.05 -22.06 7.67
CA PRO A 340 -5.44 -23.33 8.30
C PRO A 340 -6.96 -23.39 8.49
N GLY A 341 -7.57 -24.54 8.17
CA GLY A 341 -9.03 -24.72 8.34
C GLY A 341 -9.90 -23.84 7.43
N ILE A 342 -9.35 -23.40 6.28
CA ILE A 342 -9.99 -22.42 5.39
C ILE A 342 -11.40 -22.81 4.91
N GLU A 343 -11.67 -24.07 4.60
CA GLU A 343 -12.97 -24.48 4.06
C GLU A 343 -14.11 -24.23 5.05
N LYS A 344 -13.89 -24.57 6.33
CA LYS A 344 -14.86 -24.30 7.40
C LYS A 344 -15.04 -22.80 7.63
N MET A 345 -13.96 -22.03 7.53
CA MET A 345 -14.01 -20.57 7.67
C MET A 345 -14.83 -19.94 6.53
N LYS A 346 -14.60 -20.36 5.28
CA LYS A 346 -15.33 -19.88 4.11
C LYS A 346 -16.81 -20.17 4.23
N GLU A 347 -17.18 -21.41 4.56
CA GLU A 347 -18.57 -21.82 4.75
C GLU A 347 -19.25 -20.96 5.82
N LYS A 348 -18.62 -20.82 7.00
CA LYS A 348 -19.15 -20.02 8.11
C LYS A 348 -19.31 -18.55 7.71
N LEU A 349 -18.28 -17.95 7.11
CA LEU A 349 -18.30 -16.53 6.77
C LEU A 349 -19.26 -16.22 5.61
N ALA A 350 -19.34 -17.11 4.61
CA ALA A 350 -20.31 -17.00 3.53
C ALA A 350 -21.76 -17.08 4.05
N ALA A 351 -22.03 -18.00 4.99
CA ALA A 351 -23.33 -18.09 5.64
C ALA A 351 -23.66 -16.82 6.44
N LYS A 352 -22.71 -16.30 7.21
CA LYS A 352 -22.88 -15.05 7.98
C LYS A 352 -23.16 -13.84 7.09
N VAL A 353 -22.38 -13.66 6.03
CA VAL A 353 -22.59 -12.55 5.09
C VAL A 353 -23.92 -12.75 4.36
N SER A 354 -24.27 -13.96 3.92
CA SER A 354 -25.57 -14.21 3.27
C SER A 354 -26.74 -13.87 4.20
N ASN A 355 -26.66 -14.24 5.47
CA ASN A 355 -27.64 -13.89 6.49
C ASN A 355 -27.68 -12.37 6.74
N ALA A 356 -26.55 -11.68 6.71
CA ALA A 356 -26.52 -10.23 6.82
C ALA A 356 -27.17 -9.52 5.62
N LEU A 357 -27.32 -10.19 4.47
CA LEU A 357 -27.89 -9.61 3.25
C LEU A 357 -29.37 -9.98 3.02
N THR A 358 -30.02 -10.71 3.94
CA THR A 358 -31.42 -11.15 3.78
C THR A 358 -32.40 -9.98 3.75
N ASP A 359 -32.14 -8.98 4.58
CA ASP A 359 -33.00 -7.82 4.78
C ASP A 359 -32.17 -6.65 5.33
N GLU A 360 -32.75 -5.45 5.28
CA GLU A 360 -32.06 -4.23 5.70
C GLU A 360 -31.72 -4.21 7.19
N HIS A 361 -32.57 -4.79 8.05
CA HIS A 361 -32.32 -4.82 9.49
C HIS A 361 -31.12 -5.71 9.81
N SER A 362 -31.05 -6.91 9.23
CA SER A 362 -29.90 -7.82 9.36
C SER A 362 -28.60 -7.20 8.85
N MET A 363 -28.68 -6.41 7.76
CA MET A 363 -27.51 -5.70 7.22
C MET A 363 -27.03 -4.61 8.18
N ILE A 364 -27.94 -3.82 8.74
CA ILE A 364 -27.61 -2.80 9.75
C ILE A 364 -26.96 -3.48 10.97
N MET A 365 -27.55 -4.58 11.44
CA MET A 365 -27.05 -5.31 12.59
C MET A 365 -25.61 -5.83 12.38
N ALA A 366 -25.31 -6.36 11.20
CA ALA A 366 -24.00 -6.93 10.89
C ALA A 366 -22.91 -5.88 10.59
N PHE A 367 -23.25 -4.82 9.85
CA PHE A 367 -22.27 -3.87 9.29
C PHE A 367 -22.17 -2.53 10.02
N ASP A 368 -23.25 -2.03 10.61
CA ASP A 368 -23.30 -0.66 11.15
C ASP A 368 -23.47 -0.58 12.68
N SER A 369 -23.93 -1.66 13.33
CA SER A 369 -24.10 -1.69 14.80
C SER A 369 -22.88 -1.17 15.55
N PRO A 370 -22.98 -0.13 16.40
CA PRO A 370 -21.83 0.46 17.08
C PRO A 370 -21.00 -0.60 17.82
N LEU A 371 -19.72 -0.76 17.46
CA LEU A 371 -18.83 -1.72 18.11
C LEU A 371 -18.34 -1.12 19.43
N LYS A 372 -18.46 -1.88 20.51
CA LYS A 372 -17.87 -1.53 21.81
C LYS A 372 -16.71 -2.45 22.10
N THR A 373 -15.59 -1.85 22.47
CA THR A 373 -14.39 -2.60 22.80
C THR A 373 -14.24 -2.66 24.31
N THR A 374 -14.34 -3.86 24.88
CA THR A 374 -14.15 -4.08 26.32
C THR A 374 -12.66 -4.04 26.63
N ALA A 375 -12.20 -2.96 27.28
CA ALA A 375 -10.84 -2.84 27.74
C ALA A 375 -10.55 -3.91 28.82
N THR A 376 -9.86 -4.99 28.46
CA THR A 376 -9.12 -5.78 29.45
C THR A 376 -7.87 -4.98 29.80
N SER A 377 -7.77 -4.55 31.05
CA SER A 377 -6.95 -3.44 31.57
C SER A 377 -5.42 -3.54 31.42
N HIS A 378 -4.87 -4.42 30.57
CA HIS A 378 -3.42 -4.70 30.52
C HIS A 378 -2.75 -4.43 29.16
N HIS A 379 -3.48 -4.13 28.09
CA HIS A 379 -2.93 -4.14 26.72
C HIS A 379 -3.35 -2.95 25.84
N ARG A 380 -3.36 -1.72 26.38
CA ARG A 380 -3.60 -0.49 25.59
C ARG A 380 -2.32 -0.09 24.85
N LEU A 381 -2.42 0.23 23.55
CA LEU A 381 -1.31 0.83 22.81
C LEU A 381 -1.35 2.36 22.99
N GLU A 382 -0.19 2.99 23.14
CA GLU A 382 -0.11 4.44 23.33
C GLU A 382 -0.25 5.19 22.00
N ARG A 383 -0.63 6.48 22.07
CA ARG A 383 -0.66 7.38 20.90
C ARG A 383 0.66 7.37 20.11
N GLN A 384 1.78 7.25 20.83
CA GLN A 384 3.11 7.25 20.21
C GLN A 384 3.39 5.99 19.40
N ASP A 385 2.76 4.85 19.74
CA ASP A 385 2.93 3.59 19.02
C ASP A 385 2.36 3.67 17.60
N MET A 386 1.27 4.43 17.41
CA MET A 386 0.70 4.66 16.08
C MET A 386 1.70 5.30 15.13
N TYR A 387 2.50 6.25 15.63
CA TYR A 387 3.47 7.01 14.83
C TYR A 387 4.91 6.51 14.97
N ARG A 388 5.09 5.36 15.64
CA ARG A 388 6.41 4.78 15.86
C ARG A 388 7.05 4.43 14.52
N LYS A 389 8.24 5.00 14.27
CA LYS A 389 9.05 4.70 13.10
C LYS A 389 9.73 3.35 13.26
N SER A 390 8.99 2.26 13.07
CA SER A 390 9.56 0.92 13.00
C SER A 390 9.44 0.35 11.59
N LEU A 391 10.52 -0.23 11.10
CA LEU A 391 10.51 -0.98 9.84
C LEU A 391 9.82 -2.34 9.99
N THR A 392 9.65 -2.81 11.22
CA THR A 392 9.23 -4.19 11.52
C THR A 392 8.09 -4.27 12.52
N ALA A 393 7.60 -3.13 13.01
CA ALA A 393 6.44 -3.04 13.88
C ALA A 393 5.43 -2.01 13.36
N LYS A 394 4.22 -2.47 13.07
CA LYS A 394 3.03 -1.64 12.93
C LYS A 394 1.91 -2.31 13.70
N LEU A 395 1.64 -1.79 14.89
CA LEU A 395 0.77 -2.43 15.86
C LEU A 395 -0.65 -1.89 15.74
N ILE A 396 -1.62 -2.80 15.72
CA ILE A 396 -3.04 -2.47 15.84
C ILE A 396 -3.72 -3.41 16.82
N HIS A 397 -4.74 -2.90 17.49
CA HIS A 397 -5.63 -3.69 18.33
C HIS A 397 -6.80 -4.21 17.50
N LEU A 398 -6.90 -5.54 17.39
CA LEU A 398 -8.02 -6.22 16.74
C LEU A 398 -9.16 -6.46 17.72
N GLN A 399 -10.39 -6.52 17.21
CA GLN A 399 -11.54 -6.84 18.05
C GLN A 399 -11.51 -8.33 18.44
N VAL A 400 -11.46 -8.60 19.74
CA VAL A 400 -11.67 -9.97 20.23
C VAL A 400 -13.17 -10.27 20.15
N PRO A 401 -13.57 -11.34 19.44
CA PRO A 401 -14.98 -11.74 19.40
C PRO A 401 -15.45 -12.11 20.81
N PRO A 402 -16.62 -11.62 21.27
CA PRO A 402 -17.20 -12.09 22.53
C PRO A 402 -17.51 -13.58 22.43
N ASP A 403 -17.56 -14.30 23.55
CA ASP A 403 -17.78 -15.76 23.53
C ASP A 403 -19.10 -16.15 22.84
N GLU A 404 -20.10 -15.27 22.87
CA GLU A 404 -21.38 -15.46 22.17
C GLU A 404 -21.30 -15.23 20.64
N ALA A 405 -20.29 -14.52 20.14
CA ALA A 405 -20.13 -14.21 18.71
C ALA A 405 -19.85 -15.44 17.84
N GLU A 406 -19.42 -16.56 18.43
CA GLU A 406 -19.29 -17.81 17.69
C GLU A 406 -20.64 -18.35 17.21
N LYS A 407 -21.71 -18.08 17.97
CA LYS A 407 -23.11 -18.46 17.69
C LYS A 407 -23.89 -17.36 16.96
N ASP A 408 -23.45 -16.11 17.08
CA ASP A 408 -24.05 -14.99 16.37
C ASP A 408 -23.78 -15.10 14.86
N MET A 409 -24.86 -15.27 14.09
CA MET A 409 -24.83 -15.39 12.63
C MET A 409 -24.69 -14.04 11.91
N LEU A 410 -24.75 -12.91 12.62
CA LEU A 410 -24.58 -11.55 12.08
C LEU A 410 -23.26 -10.91 12.51
N TYR A 411 -22.51 -11.50 13.45
CA TYR A 411 -21.19 -11.00 13.83
C TYR A 411 -20.14 -11.23 12.73
N LEU A 412 -19.66 -10.15 12.12
CA LEU A 412 -18.68 -10.15 11.02
C LEU A 412 -17.27 -9.65 11.43
N GLY A 413 -16.96 -9.62 12.73
CA GLY A 413 -15.69 -9.10 13.23
C GLY A 413 -15.73 -7.63 13.67
N GLY A 414 -14.53 -7.06 13.86
CA GLY A 414 -14.33 -5.70 14.36
C GLY A 414 -14.35 -4.62 13.29
N TRP A 415 -13.78 -3.46 13.64
CA TRP A 415 -13.72 -2.31 12.74
C TRP A 415 -12.86 -2.60 11.50
N ALA A 416 -11.83 -3.45 11.60
CA ALA A 416 -10.99 -3.82 10.46
C ALA A 416 -11.78 -4.67 9.46
N SER A 417 -12.53 -5.67 9.95
CA SER A 417 -13.40 -6.50 9.13
C SER A 417 -14.49 -5.69 8.45
N ARG A 418 -15.12 -4.75 9.17
CA ARG A 418 -16.13 -3.85 8.57
C ARG A 418 -15.53 -2.90 7.54
N SER A 419 -14.29 -2.44 7.73
CA SER A 419 -13.58 -1.64 6.72
C SER A 419 -13.41 -2.41 5.42
N TRP A 420 -12.96 -3.67 5.50
CA TRP A 420 -12.77 -4.52 4.33
C TRP A 420 -14.10 -4.90 3.68
N LEU A 421 -15.02 -5.50 4.44
CA LEU A 421 -16.28 -6.03 3.92
C LEU A 421 -17.22 -4.93 3.41
N SER A 422 -17.10 -3.69 3.91
CA SER A 422 -17.82 -2.56 3.33
C SER A 422 -17.21 -2.01 2.05
N GLY A 423 -15.97 -2.37 1.75
CA GLY A 423 -15.22 -1.85 0.61
C GLY A 423 -14.70 -0.43 0.82
N PHE A 424 -14.82 0.15 2.01
CA PHE A 424 -14.18 1.43 2.34
C PHE A 424 -12.68 1.22 2.61
N ILE A 425 -11.96 0.93 1.52
CA ILE A 425 -10.53 0.62 1.54
C ILE A 425 -9.79 1.73 0.79
N ILE A 426 -9.00 2.50 1.53
CA ILE A 426 -8.11 3.49 0.92
C ILE A 426 -6.91 2.74 0.33
N PRO A 427 -6.60 2.92 -0.97
CA PRO A 427 -5.59 2.11 -1.65
C PRO A 427 -4.19 2.33 -1.09
N GLY A 428 -3.39 1.28 -1.06
CA GLY A 428 -2.00 1.35 -0.63
C GLY A 428 -1.67 0.18 0.28
N GLU A 429 -0.70 0.39 1.17
CA GLU A 429 -0.28 -0.62 2.14
C GLU A 429 -1.40 -1.01 3.12
N SER A 430 -2.30 -0.08 3.45
CA SER A 430 -3.50 -0.31 4.27
C SER A 430 -4.41 -1.41 3.72
N THR A 431 -4.41 -1.65 2.41
CA THR A 431 -5.19 -2.74 1.79
C THR A 431 -4.69 -4.11 2.27
N ASN A 432 -3.37 -4.31 2.32
CA ASN A 432 -2.75 -5.55 2.79
C ASN A 432 -3.02 -5.76 4.29
N ASP A 433 -2.94 -4.66 5.05
CA ASP A 433 -3.12 -4.66 6.50
C ASP A 433 -4.56 -5.00 6.88
N LEU A 434 -5.56 -4.43 6.19
CA LEU A 434 -6.97 -4.72 6.43
C LEU A 434 -7.33 -6.16 6.05
N LEU A 435 -6.73 -6.72 5.00
CA LEU A 435 -6.96 -8.11 4.60
C LEU A 435 -6.56 -9.10 5.69
N ILE A 436 -5.33 -9.01 6.19
CA ILE A 436 -4.85 -9.91 7.24
C ILE A 436 -5.60 -9.67 8.56
N ALA A 437 -5.91 -8.42 8.89
CA ALA A 437 -6.71 -8.09 10.08
C ALA A 437 -8.12 -8.68 10.02
N THR A 438 -8.78 -8.58 8.86
CA THR A 438 -10.11 -9.16 8.63
C THR A 438 -10.08 -10.69 8.75
N LEU A 439 -9.04 -11.33 8.22
CA LEU A 439 -8.86 -12.78 8.32
C LEU A 439 -8.71 -13.22 9.78
N LEU A 440 -7.89 -12.50 10.55
CA LEU A 440 -7.69 -12.76 11.98
C LEU A 440 -8.95 -12.52 12.80
N GLU A 441 -9.66 -11.40 12.60
CA GLU A 441 -10.92 -11.09 13.31
C GLU A 441 -12.02 -12.12 13.06
N ASN A 442 -11.98 -12.83 11.92
CA ASN A 442 -12.94 -13.89 11.57
C ASN A 442 -12.43 -15.31 11.87
N ASP A 443 -11.22 -15.47 12.44
CA ASP A 443 -10.69 -16.71 12.99
C ASP A 443 -10.56 -16.59 14.52
N THR A 444 -11.64 -16.95 15.24
CA THR A 444 -11.69 -16.85 16.70
C THR A 444 -10.60 -17.67 17.38
N HIS A 445 -10.20 -18.80 16.78
CA HIS A 445 -9.14 -19.65 17.31
C HIS A 445 -7.76 -19.02 17.10
N ALA A 446 -7.51 -18.37 15.95
CA ALA A 446 -6.27 -17.65 15.71
C ALA A 446 -6.10 -16.50 16.71
N LEU A 447 -7.11 -15.66 16.91
CA LEU A 447 -7.05 -14.54 17.85
C LEU A 447 -6.85 -15.00 19.30
N LYS A 448 -7.56 -16.03 19.75
CA LYS A 448 -7.39 -16.60 21.10
C LYS A 448 -5.96 -17.12 21.34
N ARG A 449 -5.28 -17.60 20.29
CA ARG A 449 -3.91 -18.13 20.36
C ARG A 449 -2.83 -17.05 20.23
N LEU A 450 -3.01 -16.10 19.31
CA LEU A 450 -2.01 -15.08 18.98
C LEU A 450 -2.11 -13.83 19.87
N GLY A 451 -3.30 -13.56 20.40
CA GLY A 451 -3.62 -12.32 21.13
C GLY A 451 -4.20 -11.22 20.23
N PRO A 452 -4.74 -10.15 20.84
CA PRO A 452 -5.46 -9.09 20.13
C PRO A 452 -4.57 -8.06 19.44
N ILE A 453 -3.30 -7.94 19.82
CA ILE A 453 -2.37 -6.98 19.22
C ILE A 453 -1.70 -7.63 18.01
N ALA A 454 -2.03 -7.16 16.81
CA ALA A 454 -1.44 -7.63 15.57
C ALA A 454 -0.25 -6.76 15.15
N ASN A 455 0.84 -7.38 14.68
CA ASN A 455 1.96 -6.68 14.06
C ASN A 455 1.97 -6.85 12.54
N LEU A 456 1.55 -5.81 11.83
CA LEU A 456 1.34 -5.85 10.38
C LEU A 456 2.64 -5.83 9.55
N TYR A 457 3.77 -5.48 10.17
CA TYR A 457 5.09 -5.42 9.51
C TYR A 457 6.04 -6.55 9.92
N GLY A 458 5.62 -7.37 10.87
CA GLY A 458 6.40 -8.51 11.38
C GLY A 458 5.97 -9.84 10.75
N GLY A 459 5.96 -10.88 11.58
CA GLY A 459 5.34 -12.15 11.25
C GLY A 459 4.74 -12.82 12.47
N PHE A 460 4.03 -13.92 12.25
CA PHE A 460 3.44 -14.72 13.30
C PHE A 460 3.47 -16.20 12.94
N ILE A 461 3.38 -17.04 13.97
CA ILE A 461 3.36 -18.49 13.81
C ILE A 461 2.01 -19.00 14.29
N TYR A 462 1.32 -19.77 13.46
CA TYR A 462 -0.01 -20.30 13.76
C TYR A 462 -0.22 -21.65 13.09
N GLN A 463 -0.67 -22.64 13.89
CA GLN A 463 -0.97 -24.02 13.45
C GLN A 463 0.09 -24.66 12.54
N GLY A 464 1.35 -24.69 12.98
CA GLY A 464 2.43 -25.38 12.26
C GLY A 464 2.90 -24.67 10.98
N ARG A 465 2.52 -23.40 10.80
CA ARG A 465 2.97 -22.55 9.69
C ARG A 465 3.40 -21.18 10.20
N SER A 466 4.26 -20.51 9.46
CA SER A 466 4.64 -19.12 9.71
C SER A 466 4.13 -18.19 8.62
N TYR A 467 3.76 -16.98 8.99
CA TYR A 467 3.22 -15.95 8.12
C TYR A 467 4.05 -14.69 8.25
N TRP A 468 4.48 -14.14 7.14
CA TRP A 468 5.41 -13.01 7.12
C TRP A 468 4.92 -11.90 6.21
N SER A 469 4.94 -10.68 6.74
CA SER A 469 4.78 -9.48 5.91
C SER A 469 5.96 -9.37 4.95
N LYS A 470 5.71 -8.91 3.72
CA LYS A 470 6.73 -8.61 2.71
C LYS A 470 7.60 -7.40 3.11
N VAL A 471 7.16 -6.62 4.09
CA VAL A 471 7.99 -5.57 4.71
C VAL A 471 9.11 -6.20 5.53
N CYS A 472 8.86 -7.35 6.16
CA CYS A 472 9.84 -8.10 6.93
C CYS A 472 10.86 -8.79 6.01
N ILE A 473 12.15 -8.69 6.38
CA ILE A 473 13.23 -9.32 5.63
C ILE A 473 13.15 -10.86 5.63
N VAL A 474 12.67 -11.47 6.72
CA VAL A 474 12.43 -12.93 6.78
C VAL A 474 11.48 -13.36 5.67
N GLY A 475 10.35 -12.68 5.52
CA GLY A 475 9.37 -12.96 4.47
C GLY A 475 9.97 -12.83 3.07
N ARG A 476 10.82 -11.83 2.84
CA ARG A 476 11.48 -11.62 1.54
C ARG A 476 12.54 -12.67 1.23
N VAL A 477 13.29 -13.14 2.21
CA VAL A 477 14.26 -14.22 2.05
C VAL A 477 13.56 -15.56 1.81
N LEU A 478 12.56 -15.90 2.63
CA LEU A 478 11.89 -17.22 2.59
C LEU A 478 10.82 -17.36 1.50
N SER A 479 10.34 -16.26 0.92
CA SER A 479 9.36 -16.29 -0.18
C SER A 479 9.80 -17.13 -1.40
N THR A 480 11.09 -17.44 -1.54
CA THR A 480 11.60 -18.31 -2.61
C THR A 480 11.07 -19.74 -2.50
N PHE A 481 10.78 -20.22 -1.30
CA PHE A 481 10.29 -21.57 -1.03
C PHE A 481 8.79 -21.72 -1.31
N PHE A 482 8.03 -20.62 -1.26
CA PHE A 482 6.58 -20.62 -1.36
C PHE A 482 6.09 -19.58 -2.37
N PRO A 483 6.46 -19.71 -3.66
CA PRO A 483 6.14 -18.71 -4.68
C PRO A 483 4.63 -18.57 -4.92
N ARG A 484 3.85 -19.60 -4.61
CA ARG A 484 2.39 -19.63 -4.75
C ARG A 484 1.68 -19.06 -3.52
N SER A 485 2.36 -19.04 -2.38
CA SER A 485 1.75 -18.69 -1.09
C SER A 485 1.99 -17.23 -0.69
N LEU A 486 2.12 -16.35 -1.69
CA LEU A 486 2.34 -14.91 -1.55
C LEU A 486 1.17 -14.15 -2.15
N CYS A 487 0.43 -13.41 -1.33
CA CYS A 487 -0.71 -12.61 -1.77
C CYS A 487 -0.76 -11.29 -1.00
N MET A 488 -1.07 -10.19 -1.69
CA MET A 488 -1.28 -8.86 -1.10
C MET A 488 -0.33 -8.50 0.05
N GLY A 489 0.98 -8.63 -0.19
CA GLY A 489 2.00 -8.23 0.78
C GLY A 489 2.26 -9.22 1.93
N TRP A 490 1.61 -10.38 1.97
CA TRP A 490 1.83 -11.43 2.97
C TRP A 490 2.26 -12.74 2.31
N ALA A 491 3.08 -13.52 3.03
CA ALA A 491 3.52 -14.84 2.62
C ALA A 491 3.20 -15.88 3.70
N GLY A 492 2.53 -16.97 3.32
CA GLY A 492 2.41 -18.19 4.12
C GLY A 492 3.60 -19.11 3.87
N CYS A 493 4.17 -19.70 4.92
CA CYS A 493 5.37 -20.52 4.86
C CYS A 493 5.21 -21.79 5.72
N ASN A 494 5.62 -22.94 5.18
CA ASN A 494 5.68 -24.21 5.94
C ASN A 494 6.98 -24.35 6.76
N ILE A 495 7.81 -23.29 6.79
CA ILE A 495 9.01 -23.25 7.60
C ILE A 495 8.64 -22.74 8.99
N MET A 496 8.89 -23.56 10.00
CA MET A 496 8.70 -23.19 11.40
C MET A 496 9.99 -22.60 11.96
N PRO A 497 9.95 -21.39 12.53
CA PRO A 497 11.10 -20.83 13.23
C PRO A 497 11.40 -21.63 14.51
N GLN A 498 12.68 -21.84 14.78
CA GLN A 498 13.18 -22.48 15.99
C GLN A 498 13.82 -21.45 16.92
N ASP A 499 13.85 -21.70 18.22
CA ASP A 499 14.68 -20.94 19.14
C ASP A 499 16.15 -21.40 19.08
N GLU A 500 16.98 -20.87 20.00
CA GLU A 500 18.41 -21.22 20.07
C GLU A 500 18.65 -22.68 20.48
N ASP A 501 17.73 -23.25 21.27
CA ASP A 501 17.74 -24.64 21.74
C ASP A 501 17.28 -25.62 20.65
N GLY A 502 16.67 -25.11 19.58
CA GLY A 502 16.16 -25.89 18.44
C GLY A 502 14.69 -26.28 18.56
N GLU A 503 13.99 -25.78 19.58
CA GLU A 503 12.57 -26.00 19.78
C GLU A 503 11.74 -25.09 18.87
N ASN A 504 10.61 -25.61 18.38
CA ASN A 504 9.76 -24.83 17.49
C ASN A 504 9.04 -23.72 18.25
N ILE A 505 9.17 -22.48 17.76
CA ILE A 505 8.38 -21.35 18.24
C ILE A 505 6.98 -21.49 17.66
N ILE A 506 5.95 -21.39 18.51
CA ILE A 506 4.55 -21.60 18.13
C ILE A 506 3.63 -20.49 18.64
N ASN A 507 2.52 -20.26 17.95
CA ASN A 507 1.37 -19.45 18.41
C ASN A 507 1.74 -18.08 18.99
N CYS A 508 2.56 -17.30 18.28
CA CYS A 508 2.93 -15.96 18.72
C CYS A 508 3.25 -15.01 17.56
N TRP A 509 3.17 -13.71 17.87
CA TRP A 509 3.69 -12.63 17.03
C TRP A 509 5.18 -12.39 17.29
N VAL A 510 5.90 -12.07 16.22
CA VAL A 510 7.33 -11.77 16.26
C VAL A 510 7.63 -10.46 15.51
N GLU A 511 8.34 -9.55 16.18
CA GLU A 511 8.98 -8.37 15.60
C GLU A 511 10.46 -8.69 15.33
N ILE A 512 10.87 -8.71 14.05
CA ILE A 512 12.27 -8.98 13.70
C ILE A 512 13.08 -7.69 13.84
N ALA A 513 14.14 -7.73 14.65
CA ALA A 513 15.07 -6.62 14.78
C ALA A 513 15.93 -6.53 13.50
N SER A 514 15.73 -5.48 12.71
CA SER A 514 16.51 -5.22 11.50
C SER A 514 16.88 -3.74 11.38
N LYS A 515 18.02 -3.47 10.74
CA LYS A 515 18.53 -2.13 10.47
C LYS A 515 18.07 -1.68 9.09
N ASP A 516 17.74 -0.40 8.96
CA ASP A 516 17.55 0.18 7.64
C ASP A 516 18.89 0.20 6.88
N ASN A 517 18.83 -0.09 5.58
CA ASN A 517 19.96 0.05 4.68
C ASN A 517 19.89 1.35 3.86
N TYR A 518 18.78 2.10 3.94
CA TYR A 518 18.62 3.37 3.26
C TYR A 518 19.43 4.49 3.92
N ILE A 519 20.66 4.71 3.43
CA ILE A 519 21.41 5.93 3.72
C ILE A 519 21.05 6.97 2.66
N SER A 520 20.09 7.85 2.96
CA SER A 520 19.70 8.94 2.05
C SER A 520 20.84 9.98 1.96
N ARG A 521 21.75 9.81 0.98
CA ARG A 521 22.77 10.80 0.62
C ARG A 521 22.36 11.48 -0.69
N GLY A 522 21.53 12.51 -0.60
CA GLY A 522 21.12 13.35 -1.72
C GLY A 522 19.74 13.04 -2.27
N GLU A 523 19.48 13.54 -3.48
CA GLU A 523 18.18 13.43 -4.17
C GLU A 523 17.82 11.98 -4.50
N ALA A 524 16.54 11.60 -4.33
CA ALA A 524 16.04 10.26 -4.62
C ALA A 524 16.35 9.86 -6.07
N ARG A 525 16.71 8.57 -6.29
CA ARG A 525 17.20 8.10 -7.58
C ARG A 525 16.21 8.36 -8.72
N ILE A 526 14.90 8.27 -8.48
CA ILE A 526 13.87 8.54 -9.49
C ILE A 526 13.89 9.97 -10.04
N HIS A 527 14.32 10.97 -9.26
CA HIS A 527 14.45 12.35 -9.75
C HIS A 527 15.73 12.57 -10.57
N GLN A 528 16.69 11.64 -10.49
CA GLN A 528 17.94 11.69 -11.25
C GLN A 528 17.77 11.09 -12.66
N GLY A 529 16.74 11.52 -13.40
CA GLY A 529 16.37 10.95 -14.70
C GLY A 529 17.52 10.87 -15.70
N SER A 530 18.33 11.93 -15.82
CA SER A 530 19.50 11.94 -16.70
C SER A 530 20.56 10.91 -16.29
N LYS A 531 20.78 10.70 -14.98
CA LYS A 531 21.72 9.67 -14.50
C LYS A 531 21.18 8.27 -14.76
N ILE A 532 19.89 8.03 -14.54
CA ILE A 532 19.25 6.76 -14.89
C ILE A 532 19.41 6.48 -16.38
N LEU A 533 19.15 7.47 -17.24
CA LEU A 533 19.28 7.35 -18.70
C LEU A 533 20.72 6.99 -19.10
N LEU A 534 21.71 7.72 -18.60
CA LEU A 534 23.12 7.47 -18.92
C LEU A 534 23.61 6.13 -18.38
N GLU A 535 23.23 5.77 -17.15
CA GLU A 535 23.65 4.53 -16.51
C GLU A 535 22.87 3.30 -17.02
N SER A 536 21.80 3.48 -17.79
CA SER A 536 21.05 2.39 -18.45
C SER A 536 21.28 2.30 -19.97
N SER A 537 22.04 3.23 -20.54
CA SER A 537 22.28 3.34 -21.98
C SER A 537 22.82 2.03 -22.58
N PRO A 538 22.18 1.45 -23.61
CA PRO A 538 22.71 0.28 -24.30
C PRO A 538 24.05 0.55 -24.97
N LEU A 539 24.34 1.80 -25.30
CA LEU A 539 25.57 2.26 -25.95
C LEU A 539 26.69 2.61 -24.96
N GLY A 540 26.42 2.49 -23.66
CA GLY A 540 27.33 3.02 -22.64
C GLY A 540 27.32 4.55 -22.57
N ALA A 541 28.11 5.08 -21.63
CA ALA A 541 28.23 6.53 -21.40
C ALA A 541 29.51 7.12 -22.03
N GLU A 542 30.42 6.28 -22.52
CA GLU A 542 31.76 6.71 -22.97
C GLU A 542 31.86 6.97 -24.49
N GLY A 543 30.83 6.64 -25.27
CA GLY A 543 30.74 6.99 -26.69
C GLY A 543 31.58 6.12 -27.65
N ASP A 544 32.29 5.09 -27.17
CA ASP A 544 32.96 4.11 -28.04
C ASP A 544 31.93 3.12 -28.61
N LEU A 545 31.63 3.30 -29.89
CA LEU A 545 30.66 2.48 -30.63
C LEU A 545 31.33 1.37 -31.45
N THR A 546 32.64 1.13 -31.27
CA THR A 546 33.34 0.07 -31.98
C THR A 546 32.89 -1.32 -31.52
N PRO A 547 32.92 -2.35 -32.38
CA PRO A 547 32.55 -3.72 -31.98
C PRO A 547 33.35 -4.25 -30.78
N ARG A 548 34.60 -3.78 -30.58
CA ARG A 548 35.47 -4.18 -29.46
C ARG A 548 35.05 -3.56 -28.12
N ALA A 549 34.29 -2.47 -28.15
CA ALA A 549 33.73 -1.85 -26.95
C ALA A 549 32.64 -2.71 -26.29
N PHE A 550 32.05 -3.65 -27.05
CA PHE A 550 30.94 -4.47 -26.60
C PHE A 550 31.35 -5.93 -26.40
N SER A 551 30.84 -6.52 -25.32
CA SER A 551 30.83 -7.96 -25.08
C SER A 551 29.41 -8.49 -25.12
N LEU A 552 29.25 -9.79 -25.37
CA LEU A 552 27.96 -10.47 -25.24
C LEU A 552 27.98 -11.37 -23.99
N PRO A 553 27.63 -10.84 -22.79
CA PRO A 553 27.67 -11.61 -21.57
C PRO A 553 26.57 -12.67 -21.58
N ILE A 554 26.97 -13.93 -21.40
CA ILE A 554 26.10 -15.10 -21.38
C ILE A 554 26.26 -15.83 -20.06
N ASP A 555 25.20 -16.51 -19.62
CA ASP A 555 25.28 -17.36 -18.44
C ASP A 555 26.08 -18.64 -18.79
N HIS A 556 27.25 -18.81 -18.20
CA HIS A 556 28.10 -19.97 -18.50
C HIS A 556 27.42 -21.29 -18.09
N GLN A 557 27.60 -22.35 -18.87
CA GLN A 557 27.02 -23.66 -18.56
C GLN A 557 27.83 -24.43 -17.50
N ASP A 558 29.09 -24.06 -17.26
CA ASP A 558 30.03 -24.72 -16.33
C ASP A 558 30.41 -23.85 -15.12
N THR A 559 29.47 -23.07 -14.59
CA THR A 559 29.72 -22.26 -13.39
C THR A 559 29.91 -23.12 -12.14
N GLU A 560 30.86 -22.77 -11.26
CA GLU A 560 31.05 -23.33 -9.90
C GLU A 560 29.76 -23.41 -9.07
N CYS A 561 28.78 -22.53 -9.36
CA CYS A 561 27.44 -22.61 -8.80
C CYS A 561 26.81 -24.01 -8.97
N LEU A 562 27.05 -24.70 -10.09
CA LEU A 562 26.52 -26.04 -10.33
C LEU A 562 27.17 -27.11 -9.47
N THR A 563 28.43 -26.90 -9.07
CA THR A 563 29.19 -27.82 -8.21
C THR A 563 28.92 -27.62 -6.72
N THR A 564 28.34 -26.47 -6.36
CA THR A 564 28.01 -26.14 -4.97
C THR A 564 26.57 -26.53 -4.69
N ASN A 565 26.38 -27.47 -3.75
CA ASN A 565 25.07 -27.83 -3.23
C ASN A 565 24.77 -26.95 -2.02
N VAL A 566 23.56 -26.40 -1.97
CA VAL A 566 23.06 -25.59 -0.87
C VAL A 566 21.69 -26.13 -0.50
N CYS A 567 21.50 -26.46 0.76
CA CYS A 567 20.23 -26.92 1.31
C CYS A 567 19.86 -26.04 2.50
N PHE A 568 18.65 -25.50 2.52
CA PHE A 568 18.11 -24.86 3.71
C PHE A 568 18.07 -25.85 4.87
N GLU A 569 18.52 -25.42 6.05
CA GLU A 569 18.50 -26.24 7.26
C GLU A 569 17.43 -25.72 8.24
N ARG A 570 17.54 -24.46 8.68
CA ARG A 570 16.63 -23.88 9.67
C ARG A 570 16.60 -22.35 9.68
N LEU A 571 15.49 -21.80 10.15
CA LEU A 571 15.35 -20.42 10.60
C LEU A 571 15.38 -20.42 12.13
N THR A 572 16.36 -19.75 12.72
CA THR A 572 16.48 -19.57 14.18
C THR A 572 16.12 -18.14 14.57
N LEU A 573 15.31 -17.98 15.61
CA LEU A 573 14.94 -16.68 16.17
C LEU A 573 15.45 -16.59 17.61
N SER A 574 16.41 -15.70 17.83
CA SER A 574 16.91 -15.39 19.16
C SER A 574 16.05 -14.29 19.77
N VAL A 575 15.11 -14.67 20.63
CA VAL A 575 14.19 -13.74 21.30
C VAL A 575 14.96 -12.92 22.33
N HIS A 576 14.96 -11.60 22.19
CA HIS A 576 15.56 -10.72 23.19
C HIS A 576 14.56 -10.49 24.31
N GLY A 577 14.86 -11.06 25.50
CA GLY A 577 14.12 -10.74 26.71
C GLY A 577 14.68 -9.46 27.33
N ASP A 578 13.87 -8.41 27.44
CA ASP A 578 14.08 -7.45 28.52
C ASP A 578 13.66 -8.17 29.80
N GLU A 579 14.59 -8.35 30.74
CA GLU A 579 14.37 -9.11 31.99
C GLU A 579 13.22 -8.53 32.86
N GLY A 580 12.69 -7.34 32.51
CA GLY A 580 11.52 -6.71 33.14
C GLY A 580 10.16 -6.92 32.45
N GLN A 581 10.12 -7.49 31.24
CA GLN A 581 8.87 -7.73 30.48
C GLN A 581 8.84 -9.14 29.89
N ARG A 582 8.93 -10.18 30.74
CA ARG A 582 8.38 -11.49 30.38
C ARG A 582 6.87 -11.35 30.24
N GLY A 583 6.41 -10.91 29.07
CA GLY A 583 5.02 -11.10 28.70
C GLY A 583 4.75 -12.59 28.75
N GLU A 584 3.88 -13.01 29.66
CA GLU A 584 3.39 -14.38 29.72
C GLU A 584 2.94 -14.82 28.31
N PRO A 585 3.04 -16.11 27.95
CA PRO A 585 2.38 -16.64 26.75
C PRO A 585 0.90 -16.25 26.78
N GLY A 586 0.50 -15.28 25.95
CA GLY A 586 -0.85 -14.68 25.98
C GLY A 586 -0.91 -13.16 26.19
N SER A 587 0.20 -12.50 26.53
CA SER A 587 0.25 -11.02 26.70
C SER A 587 -0.06 -10.21 25.43
N GLY A 588 -0.18 -10.87 24.27
CA GLY A 588 -0.52 -10.26 22.98
C GLY A 588 0.57 -9.38 22.35
N ILE A 589 1.56 -8.90 23.13
CA ILE A 589 2.62 -8.03 22.62
C ILE A 589 3.61 -8.85 21.77
N PRO A 590 3.95 -8.40 20.54
CA PRO A 590 4.92 -9.08 19.69
C PRO A 590 6.29 -9.24 20.34
N ARG A 591 6.86 -10.44 20.27
CA ARG A 591 8.21 -10.72 20.80
C ARG A 591 9.26 -10.17 19.85
N LYS A 592 10.18 -9.35 20.37
CA LYS A 592 11.34 -8.90 19.59
C LYS A 592 12.37 -10.03 19.46
N ALA A 593 12.80 -10.31 18.25
CA ALA A 593 13.80 -11.34 17.98
C ALA A 593 14.78 -10.92 16.90
N SER A 594 16.02 -11.41 16.99
CA SER A 594 16.93 -11.42 15.84
C SER A 594 16.78 -12.73 15.07
N ALA A 595 16.94 -12.67 13.75
CA ALA A 595 16.74 -13.82 12.87
C ALA A 595 18.06 -14.29 12.25
N LEU A 596 18.27 -15.60 12.27
CA LEU A 596 19.40 -16.31 11.69
C LEU A 596 18.86 -17.37 10.73
N VAL A 597 19.43 -17.45 9.52
CA VAL A 597 19.09 -18.52 8.57
C VAL A 597 20.31 -19.38 8.33
N SER A 598 20.15 -20.70 8.49
CA SER A 598 21.23 -21.67 8.35
C SER A 598 21.03 -22.58 7.14
N PHE A 599 22.13 -22.91 6.47
CA PHE A 599 22.17 -23.73 5.27
C PHE A 599 23.32 -24.73 5.35
N LYS A 600 23.09 -25.95 4.85
CA LYS A 600 24.16 -26.92 4.58
C LYS A 600 24.74 -26.67 3.21
N VAL A 601 26.04 -26.42 3.14
CA VAL A 601 26.77 -26.11 1.90
C VAL A 601 27.87 -27.14 1.66
N SER A 602 27.92 -27.75 0.48
CA SER A 602 28.99 -28.66 0.08
C SER A 602 29.45 -28.40 -1.36
N GLN A 603 30.72 -28.66 -1.64
CA GLN A 603 31.30 -28.59 -3.00
C GLN A 603 31.84 -29.96 -3.41
N HIS A 604 31.48 -30.51 -4.57
CA HIS A 604 32.22 -31.62 -5.21
C HIS A 604 32.68 -32.74 -4.23
N ASP A 605 31.74 -33.36 -3.50
CA ASP A 605 31.97 -34.42 -2.49
C ASP A 605 32.77 -34.03 -1.22
N SER A 606 33.00 -32.75 -0.97
CA SER A 606 33.54 -32.28 0.32
C SER A 606 32.48 -32.33 1.44
N LYS A 607 32.97 -32.42 2.69
CA LYS A 607 32.12 -32.44 3.88
C LYS A 607 31.23 -31.20 3.92
N SER A 608 29.93 -31.42 4.14
CA SER A 608 28.96 -30.34 4.27
C SER A 608 29.28 -29.43 5.47
N GLU A 609 29.39 -28.13 5.20
CA GLU A 609 29.59 -27.08 6.20
C GLU A 609 28.24 -26.41 6.50
N LEU A 610 27.95 -26.17 7.78
CA LEU A 610 26.80 -25.39 8.20
C LEU A 610 27.15 -23.90 8.14
N VAL A 611 26.51 -23.17 7.23
CA VAL A 611 26.68 -21.72 7.07
C VAL A 611 25.45 -21.01 7.61
N THR A 612 25.65 -20.01 8.47
CA THR A 612 24.56 -19.22 9.06
C THR A 612 24.72 -17.73 8.74
N PHE A 613 23.63 -17.11 8.29
CA PHE A 613 23.58 -15.67 8.01
C PHE A 613 22.60 -14.96 8.95
N PRO A 614 23.02 -13.87 9.62
CA PRO A 614 22.10 -13.01 10.35
C PRO A 614 21.32 -12.13 9.36
N LEU A 615 20.01 -12.01 9.55
CA LEU A 615 19.17 -11.13 8.74
C LEU A 615 19.16 -9.71 9.29
N THR A 616 20.36 -9.10 9.35
CA THR A 616 20.59 -7.82 10.04
C THR A 616 20.00 -6.62 9.32
N PHE A 617 20.06 -6.55 8.00
CA PHE A 617 19.64 -5.39 7.22
C PHE A 617 18.35 -5.65 6.43
N ASN A 618 17.45 -4.68 6.41
CA ASN A 618 16.16 -4.75 5.74
C ASN A 618 16.23 -4.45 4.22
N VAL A 619 17.08 -5.19 3.50
CA VAL A 619 17.43 -4.96 2.08
C VAL A 619 16.29 -5.27 1.10
N GLN A 620 16.27 -4.62 -0.06
CA GLN A 620 15.30 -4.83 -1.14
C GLN A 620 15.82 -5.76 -2.23
N PHE A 621 14.94 -6.66 -2.70
CA PHE A 621 15.17 -7.46 -3.91
C PHE A 621 14.32 -6.91 -5.04
N ILE A 622 14.93 -6.64 -6.20
CA ILE A 622 14.26 -5.94 -7.31
C ILE A 622 14.08 -6.92 -8.45
N SER A 623 12.84 -7.14 -8.88
CA SER A 623 12.58 -7.93 -10.08
C SER A 623 13.12 -7.20 -11.30
N SER A 624 14.00 -7.86 -12.04
CA SER A 624 14.47 -7.33 -13.32
C SER A 624 13.33 -7.16 -14.34
N TYR A 625 13.54 -6.45 -15.44
CA TYR A 625 12.55 -6.35 -16.51
C TYR A 625 12.81 -7.37 -17.62
N THR A 626 11.75 -7.84 -18.28
CA THR A 626 11.91 -8.82 -19.37
C THR A 626 12.64 -8.19 -20.56
N CYS A 627 13.53 -8.95 -21.20
CA CYS A 627 14.14 -8.49 -22.44
C CYS A 627 13.07 -8.31 -23.52
N LEU A 628 13.04 -7.13 -24.15
CA LEU A 628 12.17 -6.84 -25.29
C LEU A 628 12.96 -6.98 -26.59
N PRO A 629 12.36 -7.50 -27.66
CA PRO A 629 12.96 -7.42 -28.99
C PRO A 629 13.05 -5.94 -29.42
N PRO A 630 14.01 -5.58 -30.30
CA PRO A 630 14.06 -4.24 -30.86
C PRO A 630 12.72 -3.89 -31.53
N PRO A 631 12.13 -2.71 -31.25
CA PRO A 631 10.98 -2.24 -32.02
C PRO A 631 11.46 -1.90 -33.44
N GLY A 632 10.92 -2.59 -34.45
CA GLY A 632 11.30 -2.42 -35.84
C GLY A 632 12.14 -3.58 -36.34
N TYR A 633 11.53 -4.42 -37.17
CA TYR A 633 12.21 -5.46 -37.91
C TYR A 633 12.83 -4.80 -39.14
N ILE A 634 14.16 -4.68 -39.22
CA ILE A 634 14.81 -4.52 -40.53
C ILE A 634 14.84 -5.94 -41.10
N ALA A 635 13.80 -6.29 -41.86
CA ALA A 635 13.88 -7.43 -42.74
C ALA A 635 15.04 -7.15 -43.69
N HIS A 636 16.17 -7.83 -43.48
CA HIS A 636 17.17 -7.93 -44.53
C HIS A 636 16.47 -8.56 -45.72
N LEU A 637 16.19 -7.74 -46.74
CA LEU A 637 15.74 -8.18 -48.04
C LEU A 637 16.78 -9.18 -48.56
N CYS A 638 16.49 -10.47 -48.48
CA CYS A 638 17.09 -11.43 -49.39
C CYS A 638 16.62 -11.04 -50.81
N PRO A 639 17.54 -10.76 -51.76
CA PRO A 639 17.16 -10.42 -53.13
C PRO A 639 16.79 -11.69 -53.89
N SER A 640 15.70 -12.36 -53.51
CA SER A 640 15.15 -13.48 -54.27
C SER A 640 13.74 -13.85 -53.79
N ALA A 641 12.74 -13.07 -54.23
CA ALA A 641 11.39 -13.54 -54.61
C ALA A 641 10.45 -12.35 -54.84
N SER A 642 10.32 -11.99 -56.12
CA SER A 642 9.10 -11.52 -56.81
C SER A 642 7.95 -10.86 -56.02
N ARG A 643 7.71 -9.59 -56.40
CA ARG A 643 6.39 -8.92 -56.56
C ARG A 643 5.41 -8.97 -55.38
N ALA A 644 5.46 -7.94 -54.54
CA ALA A 644 4.26 -7.34 -53.96
C ALA A 644 4.47 -5.83 -53.75
N ARG A 645 3.45 -5.04 -54.08
CA ARG A 645 3.45 -3.58 -54.15
C ARG A 645 3.82 -2.92 -52.81
N SER A 646 4.75 -2.00 -52.87
CA SER A 646 5.11 -1.07 -51.80
C SER A 646 4.02 -0.02 -51.56
N GLN A 647 3.53 0.10 -50.33
CA GLN A 647 3.09 1.38 -49.77
C GLN A 647 3.87 1.65 -48.47
N PRO A 648 4.42 2.85 -48.25
CA PRO A 648 5.13 3.19 -47.03
C PRO A 648 4.12 3.63 -45.96
N SER A 649 3.84 2.78 -44.96
CA SER A 649 3.09 3.23 -43.79
C SER A 649 4.03 3.87 -42.77
N TYR A 650 3.97 5.21 -42.73
CA TYR A 650 4.52 6.00 -41.64
C TYR A 650 3.83 5.63 -40.30
N HIS A 651 4.67 5.60 -39.25
CA HIS A 651 4.36 5.70 -37.83
C HIS A 651 2.87 5.84 -37.44
N ARG A 652 2.31 4.79 -36.81
CA ARG A 652 1.14 4.95 -35.95
C ARG A 652 1.52 4.50 -34.54
N HIS A 653 1.58 5.45 -33.61
CA HIS A 653 1.58 5.18 -32.18
C HIS A 653 0.31 4.40 -31.84
N VAL A 654 0.46 3.12 -31.48
CA VAL A 654 -0.67 2.29 -31.05
C VAL A 654 -0.79 2.44 -29.53
N HIS A 655 -1.78 3.22 -29.10
CA HIS A 655 -2.35 3.08 -27.75
C HIS A 655 -3.12 1.76 -27.69
N PRO A 656 -3.01 0.94 -26.63
CA PRO A 656 -3.77 -0.31 -26.54
C PRO A 656 -5.23 0.01 -26.21
N PHE A 657 -6.14 -0.44 -27.09
CA PHE A 657 -7.57 -0.54 -26.82
C PHE A 657 -7.82 -1.86 -26.08
N VAL A 658 -8.65 -1.81 -25.03
CA VAL A 658 -9.08 -2.98 -24.24
C VAL A 658 -10.27 -3.63 -24.93
N SER A 659 -10.22 -4.93 -25.16
CA SER A 659 -11.38 -5.75 -25.52
C SER A 659 -11.51 -6.88 -24.51
N GLU A 660 -12.69 -6.94 -23.87
CA GLU A 660 -13.14 -8.05 -23.02
C GLU A 660 -13.37 -9.30 -23.88
N ASP A 661 -12.70 -10.42 -23.59
CA ASP A 661 -13.34 -11.67 -23.13
C ASP A 661 -12.45 -12.92 -23.20
N SER A 662 -12.81 -13.87 -22.32
CA SER A 662 -12.45 -15.30 -22.23
C SER A 662 -11.19 -15.71 -21.47
N GLY A 663 -11.42 -16.54 -20.44
CA GLY A 663 -10.46 -16.93 -19.41
C GLY A 663 -9.69 -18.22 -19.67
N GLY A 664 -8.85 -18.55 -18.68
CA GLY A 664 -8.20 -19.84 -18.53
C GLY A 664 -6.80 -19.93 -19.10
N GLU A 665 -5.82 -19.23 -18.51
CA GLU A 665 -4.42 -19.65 -18.28
C GLU A 665 -3.62 -18.46 -17.72
N GLY A 666 -2.65 -18.74 -16.85
CA GLY A 666 -1.99 -17.75 -15.98
C GLY A 666 -1.56 -16.45 -16.66
N ASP A 667 -1.78 -15.33 -15.96
CA ASP A 667 -1.56 -13.94 -16.36
C ASP A 667 -0.15 -13.68 -16.97
N VAL A 668 -0.05 -13.90 -18.29
CA VAL A 668 1.06 -13.46 -19.13
C VAL A 668 0.70 -12.07 -19.63
N GLY A 669 1.26 -11.02 -19.02
CA GLY A 669 0.93 -9.64 -19.36
C GLY A 669 0.91 -9.36 -20.87
N GLU A 670 -0.05 -8.57 -21.34
CA GLU A 670 -0.39 -8.36 -22.76
C GLU A 670 0.80 -8.05 -23.68
N THR A 671 1.84 -7.38 -23.17
CA THR A 671 3.09 -7.10 -23.91
C THR A 671 3.89 -8.37 -24.23
N GLU A 672 3.84 -9.38 -23.36
CA GLU A 672 4.50 -10.68 -23.51
C GLU A 672 3.72 -11.60 -24.46
N MET A 673 2.37 -11.50 -24.49
CA MET A 673 1.55 -12.08 -25.56
C MET A 673 1.84 -11.44 -26.93
N LEU A 674 1.99 -10.11 -26.99
CA LEU A 674 2.37 -9.41 -28.23
C LEU A 674 3.77 -9.83 -28.71
N ALA A 675 4.72 -9.95 -27.79
CA ALA A 675 6.08 -10.42 -28.08
C ALA A 675 6.14 -11.90 -28.49
N ARG A 676 5.19 -12.74 -28.03
CA ARG A 676 5.01 -14.12 -28.50
C ARG A 676 4.36 -14.19 -29.89
N LYS A 677 3.36 -13.34 -30.18
CA LYS A 677 2.68 -13.26 -31.49
C LYS A 677 3.58 -12.70 -32.61
N LEU A 678 4.58 -11.89 -32.27
CA LEU A 678 5.53 -11.30 -33.23
C LEU A 678 6.81 -12.15 -33.46
N ARG A 679 6.84 -13.44 -33.09
CA ARG A 679 8.01 -14.31 -33.32
C ARG A 679 8.03 -14.82 -34.77
N PRO A 680 9.01 -14.45 -35.62
CA PRO A 680 9.24 -15.12 -36.89
C PRO A 680 9.96 -16.45 -36.65
N SER A 681 9.55 -17.48 -37.37
CA SER A 681 10.33 -18.73 -37.49
C SER A 681 11.58 -18.47 -38.34
N GLY A 682 12.76 -18.84 -37.83
CA GLY A 682 13.92 -19.11 -38.70
C GLY A 682 15.16 -18.21 -38.61
N GLN A 683 15.25 -17.20 -37.74
CA GLN A 683 16.54 -16.51 -37.48
C GLN A 683 17.08 -16.79 -36.06
N PRO A 684 18.37 -17.18 -35.92
CA PRO A 684 18.98 -17.41 -34.62
C PRO A 684 19.09 -16.07 -33.87
N ARG A 685 18.30 -15.89 -32.82
CA ARG A 685 18.47 -14.76 -31.90
C ARG A 685 19.76 -14.95 -31.12
N LEU A 686 20.51 -13.86 -30.93
CA LEU A 686 21.65 -13.86 -30.01
C LEU A 686 21.19 -14.29 -28.60
N PRO A 687 22.02 -15.01 -27.84
CA PRO A 687 21.68 -15.51 -26.50
C PRO A 687 21.50 -14.39 -25.45
N GLY A 688 21.79 -13.14 -25.80
CA GLY A 688 21.62 -11.96 -24.96
C GLY A 688 21.77 -10.67 -25.75
N HIS A 689 21.88 -9.55 -25.04
CA HIS A 689 22.16 -8.25 -25.64
C HIS A 689 23.63 -7.84 -25.45
N PRO A 690 24.20 -7.05 -26.38
CA PRO A 690 25.51 -6.44 -26.18
C PRO A 690 25.59 -5.61 -24.90
N LEU A 691 26.77 -5.60 -24.29
CA LEU A 691 27.09 -4.82 -23.09
C LEU A 691 28.40 -4.07 -23.32
N HIS A 692 28.39 -2.75 -23.16
CA HIS A 692 29.59 -1.93 -23.29
C HIS A 692 30.54 -2.21 -22.11
N THR A 693 31.66 -2.88 -22.38
CA THR A 693 32.59 -3.45 -21.37
C THR A 693 33.15 -2.40 -20.42
N VAL A 694 33.51 -1.25 -20.97
CA VAL A 694 34.16 -0.14 -20.25
C VAL A 694 33.16 0.63 -19.36
N SER A 695 31.91 0.80 -19.82
CA SER A 695 30.83 1.48 -19.08
C SER A 695 30.21 0.59 -17.99
N TYR A 696 30.24 -0.73 -18.22
CA TYR A 696 29.57 -1.73 -17.39
C TYR A 696 30.55 -2.83 -16.93
N PRO A 697 31.60 -2.49 -16.16
CA PRO A 697 32.47 -3.51 -15.58
C PRO A 697 31.66 -4.38 -14.61
N TYR A 698 31.85 -5.70 -14.70
CA TYR A 698 31.19 -6.65 -13.82
C TYR A 698 32.12 -7.81 -13.44
N ARG A 699 31.85 -8.44 -12.30
CA ARG A 699 32.63 -9.59 -11.79
C ARG A 699 31.74 -10.61 -11.12
N TYR A 700 32.06 -11.88 -11.30
CA TYR A 700 31.39 -12.97 -10.60
C TYR A 700 31.93 -13.16 -9.19
N ILE A 701 31.02 -13.40 -8.25
CA ILE A 701 31.35 -13.88 -6.90
C ILE A 701 30.84 -15.33 -6.80
N PRO A 702 31.73 -16.31 -6.58
CA PRO A 702 31.31 -17.69 -6.35
C PRO A 702 30.41 -17.82 -5.13
N ILE A 703 29.32 -18.59 -5.28
CA ILE A 703 28.34 -18.79 -4.21
C ILE A 703 28.96 -19.42 -2.95
N SER A 704 29.99 -20.26 -3.10
CA SER A 704 30.68 -20.94 -2.00
C SER A 704 31.53 -20.01 -1.13
N VAL A 705 31.91 -18.82 -1.63
CA VAL A 705 32.77 -17.87 -0.92
C VAL A 705 31.96 -16.89 -0.08
N LEU A 706 30.63 -16.81 -0.27
CA LEU A 706 29.77 -15.81 0.38
C LEU A 706 29.83 -15.87 1.91
N ALA A 707 29.92 -17.07 2.50
CA ALA A 707 30.09 -17.26 3.95
C ALA A 707 31.32 -16.53 4.52
N LYS A 708 32.39 -16.45 3.71
CA LYS A 708 33.68 -15.85 4.07
C LYS A 708 33.75 -14.36 3.72
N MET A 709 32.67 -13.78 3.19
CA MET A 709 32.56 -12.37 2.80
C MET A 709 31.60 -11.61 3.73
N PRO A 710 32.01 -11.29 4.97
CA PRO A 710 31.12 -10.68 5.98
C PRO A 710 30.79 -9.22 5.69
N VAL A 711 31.58 -8.54 4.85
CA VAL A 711 31.33 -7.15 4.48
C VAL A 711 31.75 -6.90 3.04
N LEU A 712 30.84 -6.37 2.22
CA LEU A 712 31.19 -5.84 0.88
C LEU A 712 32.17 -4.65 0.95
N GLN A 713 32.49 -4.12 2.13
CA GLN A 713 33.41 -2.98 2.31
C GLN A 713 34.86 -3.30 1.99
N GLN A 714 35.28 -4.58 1.99
CA GLN A 714 36.59 -4.98 1.45
C GLN A 714 36.64 -4.89 -0.10
N LEU A 715 35.49 -4.60 -0.73
CA LEU A 715 35.33 -4.30 -2.15
C LEU A 715 34.87 -2.85 -2.42
N LYS A 716 34.80 -1.96 -1.41
CA LYS A 716 34.36 -0.56 -1.58
C LYS A 716 35.11 0.11 -2.75
N PRO A 717 34.45 0.47 -3.87
CA PRO A 717 34.95 1.54 -4.71
C PRO A 717 34.82 2.81 -3.86
N ARG A 718 35.88 3.63 -3.80
CA ARG A 718 35.76 5.01 -3.33
C ARG A 718 34.70 5.69 -4.20
N ILE A 719 33.52 5.93 -3.65
CA ILE A 719 32.42 6.60 -4.34
C ILE A 719 32.84 8.05 -4.56
N SER A 720 33.24 8.38 -5.79
CA SER A 720 33.19 9.75 -6.29
C SER A 720 31.84 9.91 -6.97
N PHE A 721 31.10 10.95 -6.58
CA PHE A 721 29.91 11.37 -7.30
C PHE A 721 30.34 11.91 -8.68
N MET A 722 29.56 11.64 -9.73
CA MET A 722 29.49 12.61 -10.84
C MET A 722 28.75 13.81 -10.26
N ALA A 723 29.52 14.78 -9.77
CA ALA A 723 29.02 16.11 -9.51
C ALA A 723 28.92 16.80 -10.86
N HIS A 724 27.72 17.29 -11.18
CA HIS A 724 27.35 18.10 -12.34
C HIS A 724 27.00 17.38 -13.67
N PRO A 725 25.82 17.69 -14.24
CA PRO A 725 25.49 17.46 -15.66
C PRO A 725 26.40 18.24 -16.62
N ASP A 726 27.10 19.27 -16.14
CA ASP A 726 27.92 20.18 -16.96
C ASP A 726 29.21 19.55 -17.52
N GLU A 727 29.57 18.33 -17.09
CA GLU A 727 30.71 17.60 -17.69
C GLU A 727 30.40 16.98 -19.06
N PHE A 728 29.14 17.01 -19.52
CA PHE A 728 28.82 16.68 -20.92
C PHE A 728 29.43 17.67 -21.93
N LEU A 729 29.75 18.89 -21.48
CA LEU A 729 30.48 19.89 -22.29
C LEU A 729 32.00 19.71 -22.27
N GLY A 730 32.52 18.74 -21.50
CA GLY A 730 33.95 18.42 -21.41
C GLY A 730 34.51 17.67 -22.64
N PHE A 731 33.67 17.24 -23.58
CA PHE A 731 34.11 16.63 -24.85
C PHE A 731 34.90 17.57 -25.77
N VAL A 732 35.01 18.87 -25.43
CA VAL A 732 35.61 19.92 -26.27
C VAL A 732 37.02 20.34 -25.82
N ASP A 733 37.53 19.88 -24.66
CA ASP A 733 38.85 20.32 -24.16
C ASP A 733 39.85 19.15 -23.96
N PRO A 734 40.84 18.98 -24.86
CA PRO A 734 41.85 17.93 -24.78
C PRO A 734 42.82 18.04 -23.59
N THR A 735 42.79 19.16 -22.84
CA THR A 735 43.85 19.48 -21.86
C THR A 735 43.57 19.00 -20.43
N ARG A 736 42.37 18.52 -20.13
CA ARG A 736 42.03 18.01 -18.78
C ARG A 736 42.48 16.55 -18.61
N ARG A 737 43.60 16.34 -17.88
CA ARG A 737 44.06 15.02 -17.42
C ARG A 737 42.98 14.33 -16.58
N TRP A 738 42.38 13.28 -17.14
CA TRP A 738 41.48 12.36 -16.46
C TRP A 738 42.15 11.74 -15.21
N ARG A 739 41.72 12.11 -14.00
CA ARG A 739 41.93 11.23 -12.85
C ARG A 739 41.11 9.98 -13.12
N ARG A 740 41.73 8.79 -13.18
CA ARG A 740 41.03 7.50 -13.31
C ARG A 740 40.04 7.34 -12.14
N LEU A 741 38.79 7.76 -12.32
CA LEU A 741 37.71 7.45 -11.39
C LEU A 741 37.57 5.93 -11.35
N ARG A 742 37.66 5.32 -10.15
CA ARG A 742 37.33 3.91 -9.97
C ARG A 742 35.85 3.72 -10.30
N ARG A 743 35.58 3.04 -11.42
CA ARG A 743 34.22 2.78 -11.91
C ARG A 743 33.48 1.82 -10.97
N ARG A 744 32.16 1.97 -10.88
CA ARG A 744 31.31 1.08 -10.08
C ARG A 744 31.18 -0.25 -10.80
N GLU A 745 31.73 -1.29 -10.21
CA GLU A 745 31.64 -2.67 -10.66
C GLU A 745 30.31 -3.29 -10.21
N THR A 746 29.66 -4.06 -11.07
CA THR A 746 28.47 -4.85 -10.73
C THR A 746 28.88 -6.28 -10.39
N TYR A 747 28.48 -6.77 -9.23
CA TYR A 747 28.75 -8.14 -8.78
C TYR A 747 27.64 -9.08 -9.21
N ILE A 748 28.02 -10.16 -9.90
CA ILE A 748 27.10 -11.20 -10.34
C ILE A 748 27.26 -12.39 -9.39
N ILE A 749 26.16 -12.77 -8.75
CA ILE A 749 26.09 -14.00 -7.96
C ILE A 749 25.18 -14.95 -8.71
N ASP A 750 25.76 -16.07 -9.14
CA ASP A 750 25.00 -17.13 -9.77
C ASP A 750 24.37 -18.03 -8.71
N ALA A 751 23.05 -18.00 -8.62
CA ALA A 751 22.22 -18.78 -7.70
C ALA A 751 21.26 -19.70 -8.45
N ARG A 752 21.58 -20.07 -9.70
CA ARG A 752 20.83 -21.06 -10.47
C ARG A 752 20.82 -22.43 -9.79
N GLY A 753 19.78 -23.20 -10.09
CA GLY A 753 19.75 -24.63 -9.77
C GLY A 753 19.00 -24.99 -8.50
N GLY A 754 18.24 -24.05 -7.91
CA GLY A 754 17.32 -24.37 -6.81
C GLY A 754 16.86 -23.12 -6.06
N VAL A 755 15.76 -23.27 -5.32
CA VAL A 755 15.21 -22.21 -4.46
C VAL A 755 16.09 -21.98 -3.21
N ASP A 756 16.80 -22.99 -2.74
CA ASP A 756 17.75 -22.90 -1.62
C ASP A 756 18.91 -21.96 -1.92
N LYS A 757 19.47 -22.04 -3.13
CA LYS A 757 20.54 -21.14 -3.56
C LYS A 757 20.06 -19.70 -3.64
N GLU A 758 18.84 -19.49 -4.15
CA GLU A 758 18.22 -18.16 -4.17
C GLU A 758 18.01 -17.61 -2.75
N ALA A 759 17.50 -18.42 -1.81
CA ALA A 759 17.35 -18.05 -0.40
C ALA A 759 18.70 -17.74 0.26
N TYR A 760 19.73 -18.55 -0.01
CA TYR A 760 21.08 -18.40 0.53
C TYR A 760 21.71 -17.07 0.13
N VAL A 761 21.65 -16.70 -1.15
CA VAL A 761 22.20 -15.42 -1.63
C VAL A 761 21.39 -14.22 -1.15
N ARG A 762 20.07 -14.37 -0.98
CA ARG A 762 19.21 -13.33 -0.37
C ARG A 762 19.53 -13.14 1.12
N ALA A 763 19.75 -14.22 1.87
CA ALA A 763 20.17 -14.17 3.27
C ALA A 763 21.53 -13.49 3.41
N TRP A 764 22.49 -13.82 2.53
CA TRP A 764 23.78 -13.13 2.48
C TRP A 764 23.63 -11.62 2.20
N CYS A 765 22.77 -11.23 1.24
CA CYS A 765 22.51 -9.82 0.94
C CYS A 765 21.99 -9.05 2.17
N SER A 766 21.11 -9.67 2.96
CA SER A 766 20.62 -9.11 4.22
C SER A 766 21.67 -9.07 5.32
N ALA A 767 22.59 -10.03 5.38
CA ALA A 767 23.69 -10.03 6.34
C ALA A 767 24.70 -8.89 6.06
N VAL A 768 25.02 -8.64 4.79
CA VAL A 768 26.02 -7.63 4.40
C VAL A 768 25.43 -6.24 4.14
N GLY A 769 24.11 -6.11 4.08
CA GLY A 769 23.43 -4.84 3.83
C GLY A 769 23.53 -4.37 2.38
N THR A 770 23.15 -5.21 1.42
CA THR A 770 23.04 -4.81 0.01
C THR A 770 21.67 -5.15 -0.58
N ASP A 771 21.09 -4.19 -1.30
CA ASP A 771 19.99 -4.49 -2.21
C ASP A 771 20.51 -5.29 -3.41
N ALA A 772 19.62 -5.98 -4.12
CA ALA A 772 20.02 -6.76 -5.29
C ALA A 772 18.94 -6.84 -6.37
N VAL A 773 19.36 -6.84 -7.64
CA VAL A 773 18.48 -7.13 -8.78
C VAL A 773 18.39 -8.64 -8.98
N VAL A 774 17.17 -9.19 -8.92
CA VAL A 774 16.90 -10.60 -9.19
C VAL A 774 16.57 -10.78 -10.67
N ALA A 775 17.45 -11.48 -11.38
CA ALA A 775 17.38 -11.70 -12.81
C ALA A 775 17.18 -13.19 -13.11
N ARG A 776 15.98 -13.55 -13.56
CA ARG A 776 15.64 -14.92 -13.94
C ARG A 776 16.08 -15.23 -15.37
N ILE A 777 16.72 -16.39 -15.55
CA ILE A 777 17.14 -16.89 -16.87
C ILE A 777 15.92 -17.15 -17.76
N GLY A 778 16.07 -16.91 -19.06
CA GLY A 778 14.98 -16.99 -20.04
C GLY A 778 14.05 -15.77 -20.05
N ARG A 779 14.09 -14.93 -19.00
CA ARG A 779 13.33 -13.67 -18.94
C ARG A 779 14.21 -12.45 -19.18
N THR A 780 15.33 -12.38 -18.47
CA THR A 780 16.27 -11.26 -18.53
C THR A 780 17.67 -11.78 -18.83
N CYS A 781 18.30 -11.25 -19.87
CA CYS A 781 19.70 -11.54 -20.18
C CYS A 781 20.63 -10.82 -19.20
N LEU A 782 21.87 -11.33 -19.06
CA LEU A 782 22.84 -10.81 -18.13
C LEU A 782 23.15 -9.32 -18.36
N ALA A 783 23.32 -8.90 -19.63
CA ALA A 783 23.56 -7.50 -20.00
C ALA A 783 22.46 -6.54 -19.52
N CYS A 784 21.18 -6.91 -19.70
CA CYS A 784 20.07 -6.07 -19.26
C CYS A 784 20.01 -5.99 -17.74
N SER A 785 20.23 -7.11 -17.04
CA SER A 785 20.25 -7.09 -15.57
C SER A 785 21.38 -6.23 -14.98
N ILE A 786 22.55 -6.19 -15.62
CA ILE A 786 23.66 -5.30 -15.23
C ILE A 786 23.27 -3.83 -15.46
N ARG A 787 22.69 -3.51 -16.61
CA ARG A 787 22.21 -2.15 -16.91
C ARG A 787 21.14 -1.70 -15.93
N GLU A 788 20.19 -2.57 -15.59
CA GLU A 788 19.15 -2.30 -14.60
C GLU A 788 19.74 -2.08 -13.20
N ALA A 789 20.68 -2.92 -12.76
CA ALA A 789 21.36 -2.74 -11.49
C ALA A 789 22.09 -1.39 -11.42
N ARG A 790 22.80 -1.00 -12.48
CA ARG A 790 23.46 0.32 -12.58
C ARG A 790 22.43 1.45 -12.58
N ALA A 791 21.34 1.32 -13.33
CA ALA A 791 20.24 2.29 -13.37
C ALA A 791 19.62 2.50 -11.98
N ALA A 792 19.38 1.42 -11.24
CA ALA A 792 18.86 1.45 -9.86
C ALA A 792 19.92 1.86 -8.82
N ASN A 793 21.19 1.97 -9.20
CA ASN A 793 22.31 2.17 -8.30
C ASN A 793 22.46 1.04 -7.26
N VAL A 794 22.32 -0.20 -7.71
CA VAL A 794 22.41 -1.42 -6.94
C VAL A 794 23.66 -2.20 -7.36
N PRO A 795 24.53 -2.64 -6.43
CA PRO A 795 25.81 -3.25 -6.80
C PRO A 795 25.72 -4.73 -7.15
N VAL A 796 24.64 -5.43 -6.77
CA VAL A 796 24.53 -6.90 -6.91
C VAL A 796 23.41 -7.29 -7.87
N VAL A 797 23.71 -8.27 -8.73
CA VAL A 797 22.73 -9.01 -9.54
C VAL A 797 22.74 -10.47 -9.10
N LEU A 798 21.56 -10.99 -8.75
CA LEU A 798 21.33 -12.40 -8.45
C LEU A 798 20.78 -13.09 -9.70
N ARG A 799 21.55 -14.00 -10.29
CA ARG A 799 21.09 -14.82 -11.41
C ARG A 799 20.37 -16.05 -10.86
N VAL A 800 19.11 -16.22 -11.23
CA VAL A 800 18.22 -17.27 -10.70
C VAL A 800 17.49 -18.01 -11.81
N GLY A 801 16.94 -19.19 -11.51
CA GLY A 801 16.16 -19.99 -12.45
C GLY A 801 16.49 -21.49 -12.38
N ALA A 802 15.57 -22.29 -12.92
CA ALA A 802 15.79 -23.71 -13.13
C ALA A 802 16.74 -23.92 -14.32
N ARG A 803 17.46 -25.04 -14.34
CA ARG A 803 18.13 -25.52 -15.55
C ARG A 803 17.06 -25.62 -16.65
N SER A 804 17.32 -25.05 -17.82
CA SER A 804 16.65 -25.51 -19.02
C SER A 804 17.10 -26.95 -19.24
N CYS A 805 16.29 -27.91 -18.81
CA CYS A 805 16.43 -29.27 -19.31
C CYS A 805 16.14 -29.18 -20.81
N GLU A 806 17.17 -29.35 -21.64
CA GLU A 806 16.96 -29.75 -23.02
C GLU A 806 16.09 -31.01 -23.03
N GLY A 807 15.17 -31.07 -23.99
CA GLY A 807 14.12 -32.09 -24.06
C GLY A 807 14.65 -33.51 -24.01
N GLY A 808 14.62 -34.12 -22.84
CA GLY A 808 14.63 -35.56 -22.67
C GLY A 808 13.19 -36.03 -22.52
N ILE A 809 12.62 -36.54 -23.60
CA ILE A 809 11.39 -37.34 -23.56
C ILE A 809 11.65 -38.46 -22.54
N ARG A 810 11.04 -38.37 -21.34
CA ARG A 810 10.88 -39.53 -20.48
C ARG A 810 9.89 -40.45 -21.18
N ALA A 811 10.40 -41.39 -21.97
CA ALA A 811 9.64 -42.55 -22.37
C ALA A 811 9.22 -43.28 -21.09
N SER A 812 7.94 -43.19 -20.77
CA SER A 812 7.30 -44.00 -19.75
C SER A 812 7.36 -45.45 -20.19
N SER A 813 8.30 -46.22 -19.65
CA SER A 813 8.29 -47.68 -19.73
C SER A 813 7.13 -48.19 -18.87
N VAL A 814 5.97 -48.35 -19.51
CA VAL A 814 4.83 -49.10 -18.95
C VAL A 814 5.23 -50.56 -18.88
N SER A 815 5.51 -51.05 -17.68
CA SER A 815 5.60 -52.48 -17.40
C SER A 815 4.21 -53.08 -17.43
N GLY A 816 3.87 -53.77 -18.53
CA GLY A 816 2.66 -54.58 -18.62
C GLY A 816 2.72 -55.76 -17.67
N GLN A 817 1.73 -55.90 -16.79
CA GLN A 817 1.39 -57.18 -16.17
C GLN A 817 0.37 -57.90 -17.06
N PRO A 818 0.55 -59.20 -17.35
CA PRO A 818 -0.43 -59.98 -18.09
C PRO A 818 -1.55 -60.42 -17.16
N GLY A 819 -2.79 -60.35 -17.67
CA GLY A 819 -3.99 -60.68 -16.93
C GLY A 819 -4.11 -62.16 -16.53
N LYS A 820 -4.97 -62.39 -15.54
CA LYS A 820 -5.72 -63.64 -15.38
C LYS A 820 -7.14 -63.30 -14.99
N ALA A 821 -8.06 -63.86 -15.78
CA ALA A 821 -9.49 -63.81 -15.60
C ALA A 821 -9.91 -64.61 -14.35
N LEU A 822 -10.77 -64.02 -13.54
CA LEU A 822 -12.10 -64.51 -13.13
C LEU A 822 -12.77 -63.45 -12.24
#